data_AF-A0A1T2KXJ6-F1
#
_entry.id   AF-A0A1T2KXJ6-F1
#
_cell.length_a   1.000
_cell.length_b   1.000
_cell.length_c   1.000
_cell.angle_alpha   90.00
_cell.angle_beta   90.00
_cell.angle_gamma   90.00
#
_symmetry.space_group_name_H-M   'P 1'
#
loop_
_entity.id
_entity.type
_entity.pdbx_description
1 polymer ?
#
loop_
_entity_poly.entity_id
_entity_poly.type
_entity_poly.pdbx_seq_one_letter_code
_entity_poly.pdbx_strand_id
1 'polypeptide(L)'
;MRTLSASLSAELARNDGPRFRLLLHIDAPDLATRRLCTDTRTIGIHDYTGKLLNVSPIYEGIDQVGDLSIELADTWHNRNSAMLAATVWLGLWAVGSDLADASTVFKGEISDPVDRSGGRIRFDVISHANRHDRRIGAPLSEADYPGADPDVLGKIMPEYYGSHTDVPCLPIDAGALDTLALDIDDIVDTLPLSDAVRFPSSGTIQIGYEQITYAGIADNNLTGCTRGANSTTAAAHQKGAQVGEVKTQYDYLVANHPATALSNVKVNGVLQEGTDFTLLTDDNGQAKIRFTTLPKLERSVDIEISDDIEFSASQGPHAHALFNATSNTTQYTTEVNHVIDDGQTGNYLWQIPWPAMPGGVVGGNTTLSISSDASFGAWEVRHYTGPGQYQVVASGSISDTVTFGVVSDDIWIANLSNYHRDITITDAYRDIEYNVDMDDTTPGITTNKTSGVSANSAADIVIGGLVTCDIDGHLDDASGTITGTADALIERPDHIARHLLRHYGQATDAETDASDFDVFTGDRLAIRIASQTSVRPLLREIARQSRGIANYSAGRWRFIRRPDPDAAPAITLNGSDLVRNEEGAPTAQEGRAGVRSIYNRHTWRAGLQAGGGWAHNATQDDTTSQDRYGLRDTTVDLPFVPDAAQA
;
A
#
# COMPACT_ATOMS: atom_id res chain seq x y z
N MET A 1 31.40 -14.68 -20.43
CA MET A 1 32.33 -15.60 -21.12
C MET A 1 32.51 -16.84 -20.26
N ARG A 2 32.40 -18.04 -20.84
CA ARG A 2 32.57 -19.32 -20.13
C ARG A 2 34.06 -19.66 -20.07
N THR A 3 34.53 -20.18 -18.94
CA THR A 3 35.88 -20.76 -18.85
C THR A 3 35.90 -22.00 -19.75
N LEU A 4 36.72 -21.99 -20.79
CA LEU A 4 36.93 -23.16 -21.64
C LEU A 4 37.61 -24.26 -20.82
N SER A 5 37.39 -25.53 -21.20
CA SER A 5 38.17 -26.62 -20.63
C SER A 5 39.66 -26.39 -20.89
N ALA A 6 40.53 -26.99 -20.07
CA ALA A 6 41.98 -26.88 -20.27
C ALA A 6 42.38 -27.36 -21.68
N SER A 7 41.74 -28.44 -22.17
CA SER A 7 41.94 -28.99 -23.50
C SER A 7 41.49 -28.03 -24.61
N LEU A 8 40.33 -27.39 -24.49
CA LEU A 8 39.87 -26.37 -25.45
C LEU A 8 40.77 -25.13 -25.45
N SER A 9 41.21 -24.70 -24.26
CA SER A 9 42.11 -23.56 -24.10
C SER A 9 43.48 -23.83 -24.71
N ALA A 10 44.05 -25.01 -24.47
CA ALA A 10 45.31 -25.44 -25.04
C ALA A 10 45.24 -25.54 -26.57
N GLU A 11 44.13 -26.04 -27.11
CA GLU A 11 43.94 -26.15 -28.56
C GLU A 11 43.78 -24.79 -29.23
N LEU A 12 43.13 -23.83 -28.57
CA LEU A 12 43.01 -22.44 -29.05
C LEU A 12 44.39 -21.74 -29.10
N ALA A 13 45.29 -22.06 -28.16
CA ALA A 13 46.62 -21.45 -28.04
C ALA A 13 47.66 -21.99 -29.04
N ARG A 14 47.26 -22.85 -29.99
CA ARG A 14 48.17 -23.48 -30.94
C ARG A 14 48.62 -22.54 -32.06
N ASN A 15 49.93 -22.52 -32.29
CA ASN A 15 50.54 -21.73 -33.36
C ASN A 15 50.28 -22.28 -34.78
N ASP A 16 49.93 -23.57 -34.93
CA ASP A 16 49.59 -24.19 -36.23
C ASP A 16 48.09 -24.11 -36.57
N GLY A 17 47.33 -23.33 -35.80
CA GLY A 17 45.90 -23.16 -35.93
C GLY A 17 45.11 -24.18 -35.09
N PRO A 18 43.96 -23.77 -34.53
CA PRO A 18 43.18 -24.63 -33.67
C PRO A 18 42.49 -25.75 -34.45
N ARG A 19 42.50 -26.98 -33.92
CA ARG A 19 41.81 -28.12 -34.52
C ARG A 19 40.53 -28.39 -33.74
N PHE A 20 39.48 -27.66 -34.09
CA PHE A 20 38.14 -27.89 -33.54
C PHE A 20 37.25 -28.68 -34.49
N ARG A 21 36.27 -29.36 -33.92
CA ARG A 21 35.15 -29.97 -34.63
C ARG A 21 33.84 -29.66 -33.92
N LEU A 22 32.80 -29.50 -34.73
CA LEU A 22 31.44 -29.41 -34.24
C LEU A 22 30.88 -30.82 -34.09
N LEU A 23 30.36 -31.10 -32.90
CA LEU A 23 29.65 -32.32 -32.56
C LEU A 23 28.17 -31.98 -32.44
N LEU A 24 27.34 -32.66 -33.22
CA LEU A 24 25.89 -32.50 -33.20
C LEU A 24 25.24 -33.77 -32.64
N HIS A 25 24.43 -33.63 -31.61
CA HIS A 25 23.55 -34.68 -31.11
C HIS A 25 22.10 -34.30 -31.38
N ILE A 26 21.32 -35.27 -31.87
CA ILE A 26 19.88 -35.13 -32.04
C ILE A 26 19.21 -36.25 -31.26
N ASP A 27 18.48 -35.86 -30.22
CA ASP A 27 17.66 -36.73 -29.39
C ASP A 27 16.22 -36.61 -29.88
N ALA A 28 15.83 -37.56 -30.74
CA ALA A 28 14.45 -37.69 -31.18
C ALA A 28 13.70 -38.65 -30.24
N PRO A 29 12.40 -38.40 -29.97
CA PRO A 29 11.57 -39.30 -29.19
C PRO A 29 11.66 -40.75 -29.70
N ASP A 30 11.78 -41.70 -28.78
CA ASP A 30 11.80 -43.15 -29.04
C ASP A 30 12.93 -43.66 -29.97
N LEU A 31 13.94 -42.82 -30.26
CA LEU A 31 15.11 -43.19 -31.05
C LEU A 31 16.39 -43.01 -30.24
N ALA A 32 17.42 -43.79 -30.57
CA ALA A 32 18.75 -43.57 -30.02
C ALA A 32 19.33 -42.23 -30.52
N THR A 33 20.05 -41.52 -29.65
CA THR A 33 20.74 -40.26 -29.97
C THR A 33 21.53 -40.36 -31.26
N ARG A 34 21.18 -39.53 -32.24
CA ARG A 34 21.91 -39.43 -33.50
C ARG A 34 23.11 -38.52 -33.31
N ARG A 35 24.31 -39.04 -33.57
CA ARG A 35 25.58 -38.31 -33.41
C ARG A 35 26.19 -38.00 -34.77
N LEU A 36 26.48 -36.73 -35.02
CA LEU A 36 27.02 -36.23 -36.28
C LEU A 36 28.23 -35.33 -36.03
N CYS A 37 29.17 -35.37 -36.96
CA CYS A 37 30.37 -34.54 -36.96
C CYS A 37 30.62 -34.08 -38.40
N THR A 38 31.44 -33.04 -38.60
CA THR A 38 31.83 -32.58 -39.95
C THR A 38 32.53 -33.68 -40.75
N ASP A 39 33.24 -34.58 -40.06
CA ASP A 39 33.86 -35.78 -40.60
C ASP A 39 33.57 -36.99 -39.70
N THR A 40 33.40 -38.17 -40.31
CA THR A 40 33.09 -39.41 -39.60
C THR A 40 34.22 -39.78 -38.64
N ARG A 41 33.89 -39.96 -37.35
CA ARG A 41 34.86 -40.31 -36.30
C ARG A 41 34.25 -41.13 -35.18
N THR A 42 35.11 -41.86 -34.47
CA THR A 42 34.80 -42.45 -33.18
C THR A 42 35.51 -41.65 -32.10
N ILE A 43 34.78 -41.20 -31.08
CA ILE A 43 35.32 -40.43 -29.95
C ILE A 43 34.87 -41.15 -28.66
N GLY A 44 35.84 -41.67 -27.91
CA GLY A 44 35.55 -42.57 -26.78
C GLY A 44 34.77 -43.79 -27.26
N ILE A 45 33.60 -44.02 -26.66
CA ILE A 45 32.68 -45.12 -27.00
C ILE A 45 31.64 -44.75 -28.07
N HIS A 46 31.68 -43.52 -28.60
CA HIS A 46 30.62 -42.98 -29.45
C HIS A 46 31.06 -42.81 -30.90
N ASP A 47 30.23 -43.33 -31.80
CA ASP A 47 30.43 -43.21 -33.25
C ASP A 47 29.64 -42.03 -33.82
N TYR A 48 30.36 -41.05 -34.36
CA TYR A 48 29.84 -39.89 -35.09
C TYR A 48 29.85 -40.20 -36.59
N THR A 49 28.85 -40.96 -37.03
CA THR A 49 28.76 -41.47 -38.42
C THR A 49 27.89 -40.63 -39.33
N GLY A 50 27.10 -39.70 -38.78
CA GLY A 50 26.34 -38.74 -39.58
C GLY A 50 27.24 -37.59 -40.04
N LYS A 51 27.09 -37.19 -41.31
CA LYS A 51 27.82 -36.06 -41.89
C LYS A 51 27.05 -34.75 -41.66
N LEU A 52 27.58 -33.89 -40.80
CA LEU A 52 27.17 -32.49 -40.61
C LEU A 52 27.72 -31.65 -41.77
N LEU A 53 26.85 -30.97 -42.51
CA LEU A 53 27.23 -30.23 -43.70
C LEU A 53 27.42 -28.74 -43.43
N ASN A 54 26.51 -28.14 -42.66
CA ASN A 54 26.56 -26.71 -42.37
C ASN A 54 25.88 -26.40 -41.03
N VAL A 55 26.36 -25.35 -40.37
CA VAL A 55 25.76 -24.74 -39.19
C VAL A 55 25.88 -23.23 -39.39
N SER A 56 24.74 -22.53 -39.35
CA SER A 56 24.71 -21.06 -39.44
C SER A 56 25.29 -20.40 -38.17
N PRO A 57 25.59 -19.08 -38.19
CA PRO A 57 26.05 -18.37 -37.00
C PRO A 57 25.06 -18.49 -35.83
N ILE A 58 25.59 -18.66 -34.62
CA ILE A 58 24.81 -18.78 -33.40
C ILE A 58 24.52 -17.39 -32.84
N TYR A 59 23.25 -17.08 -32.56
CA TYR A 59 22.81 -15.85 -31.91
C TYR A 59 22.04 -16.18 -30.63
N GLU A 60 22.72 -16.18 -29.47
CA GLU A 60 22.07 -16.36 -28.15
C GLU A 60 22.33 -15.14 -27.26
N GLY A 61 21.25 -14.50 -26.83
CA GLY A 61 21.26 -13.39 -25.87
C GLY A 61 19.90 -13.25 -25.20
N ILE A 62 19.82 -12.39 -24.18
CA ILE A 62 18.54 -12.13 -23.47
C ILE A 62 17.52 -11.40 -24.35
N ASP A 63 17.98 -10.64 -25.36
CA ASP A 63 17.14 -9.79 -26.22
C ASP A 63 16.87 -10.38 -27.59
N GLN A 64 17.81 -11.18 -28.08
CA GLN A 64 17.73 -11.82 -29.37
C GLN A 64 18.20 -13.26 -29.20
N VAL A 65 17.25 -14.16 -29.43
CA VAL A 65 17.48 -15.58 -29.51
C VAL A 65 17.18 -15.94 -30.96
N GLY A 66 18.23 -16.06 -31.77
CA GLY A 66 18.11 -16.37 -33.19
C GLY A 66 17.98 -17.87 -33.42
N ASP A 67 17.28 -18.21 -34.50
CA ASP A 67 17.18 -19.59 -34.95
C ASP A 67 18.53 -20.05 -35.53
N LEU A 68 18.92 -21.27 -35.17
CA LEU A 68 20.11 -21.91 -35.72
C LEU A 68 19.71 -22.82 -36.87
N SER A 69 20.06 -22.45 -38.09
CA SER A 69 19.88 -23.33 -39.26
C SER A 69 21.01 -24.36 -39.34
N ILE A 70 20.64 -25.64 -39.50
CA ILE A 70 21.54 -26.79 -39.60
C ILE A 70 21.26 -27.55 -40.90
N GLU A 71 22.33 -27.99 -41.57
CA GLU A 71 22.24 -28.87 -42.75
C GLU A 71 22.98 -30.19 -42.51
N LEU A 72 22.29 -31.31 -42.81
CA LEU A 72 22.81 -32.67 -42.72
C LEU A 72 22.79 -33.36 -44.08
N ALA A 73 23.63 -34.38 -44.26
CA ALA A 73 23.48 -35.28 -45.40
C ALA A 73 22.16 -36.07 -45.33
N ASP A 74 21.48 -36.19 -46.46
CA ASP A 74 20.20 -36.91 -46.52
C ASP A 74 20.41 -38.43 -46.52
N THR A 75 20.25 -39.03 -45.34
CA THR A 75 20.35 -40.48 -45.11
C THR A 75 19.12 -40.97 -44.36
N TRP A 76 18.77 -42.25 -44.49
CA TRP A 76 17.62 -42.84 -43.78
C TRP A 76 17.65 -42.55 -42.27
N HIS A 77 18.81 -42.74 -41.63
CA HIS A 77 18.98 -42.48 -40.20
C HIS A 77 18.78 -41.00 -39.86
N ASN A 78 19.31 -40.08 -40.67
CA ASN A 78 19.14 -38.64 -40.43
C ASN A 78 17.69 -38.18 -40.66
N ARG A 79 16.97 -38.75 -41.64
CA ARG A 79 15.55 -38.45 -41.87
C ARG A 79 14.67 -38.83 -40.69
N ASN A 80 15.00 -39.93 -40.02
CA ASN A 80 14.24 -40.40 -38.86
C ASN A 80 14.56 -39.60 -37.60
N SER A 81 15.79 -39.09 -37.45
CA SER A 81 16.15 -38.29 -36.27
C SER A 81 15.84 -36.79 -36.41
N ALA A 82 15.94 -36.22 -37.62
CA ALA A 82 15.63 -34.82 -37.89
C ALA A 82 14.11 -34.63 -38.05
N MET A 83 13.41 -34.63 -36.92
CA MET A 83 11.96 -34.41 -36.82
C MET A 83 11.65 -33.23 -35.89
N LEU A 84 10.47 -32.63 -36.04
CA LEU A 84 10.01 -31.53 -35.19
C LEU A 84 10.08 -31.89 -33.70
N ALA A 85 10.43 -30.92 -32.87
CA ALA A 85 10.60 -31.03 -31.42
C ALA A 85 11.72 -31.99 -30.94
N ALA A 86 12.50 -32.59 -31.85
CA ALA A 86 13.70 -33.32 -31.43
C ALA A 86 14.71 -32.34 -30.79
N THR A 87 15.30 -32.73 -29.65
CA THR A 87 16.28 -31.89 -28.95
C THR A 87 17.62 -31.98 -29.66
N VAL A 88 18.25 -30.83 -29.85
CA VAL A 88 19.53 -30.67 -30.54
C VAL A 88 20.57 -30.09 -29.61
N TRP A 89 21.75 -30.71 -29.61
CA TRP A 89 22.90 -30.28 -28.82
C TRP A 89 24.05 -30.06 -29.79
N LEU A 90 24.61 -28.85 -29.78
CA LEU A 90 25.81 -28.53 -30.54
C LEU A 90 26.96 -28.32 -29.56
N GLY A 91 28.04 -29.07 -29.76
CA GLY A 91 29.26 -28.99 -28.97
C GLY A 91 30.48 -28.64 -29.81
N LEU A 92 31.44 -27.96 -29.19
CA LEU A 92 32.78 -27.72 -29.70
C LEU A 92 33.75 -28.69 -29.03
N TRP A 93 34.50 -29.43 -29.83
CA TRP A 93 35.46 -30.42 -29.34
C TRP A 93 36.84 -30.16 -29.94
N ALA A 94 37.86 -30.23 -29.08
CA ALA A 94 39.27 -30.20 -29.48
C ALA A 94 39.67 -31.58 -30.02
N VAL A 95 40.17 -31.62 -31.25
CA VAL A 95 40.48 -32.91 -31.91
C VAL A 95 41.54 -33.67 -31.12
N GLY A 96 41.16 -34.85 -30.62
CA GLY A 96 42.05 -35.73 -29.87
C GLY A 96 41.95 -35.57 -28.35
N SER A 97 41.15 -34.63 -27.83
CA SER A 97 40.82 -34.58 -26.40
C SER A 97 39.74 -35.60 -26.04
N ASP A 98 39.52 -35.80 -24.74
CA ASP A 98 38.39 -36.61 -24.28
C ASP A 98 37.06 -35.94 -24.69
N LEU A 99 36.00 -36.74 -24.87
CA LEU A 99 34.67 -36.21 -25.16
C LEU A 99 34.13 -35.41 -23.97
N ALA A 100 34.52 -35.77 -22.75
CA ALA A 100 34.17 -35.02 -21.54
C ALA A 100 34.71 -33.58 -21.54
N ASP A 101 35.76 -33.30 -22.32
CA ASP A 101 36.33 -31.95 -22.46
C ASP A 101 35.59 -31.10 -23.50
N ALA A 102 34.67 -31.69 -24.27
CA ALA A 102 33.87 -30.96 -25.25
C ALA A 102 32.93 -29.97 -24.54
N SER A 103 32.83 -28.76 -25.07
CA SER A 103 31.93 -27.75 -24.53
C SER A 103 30.68 -27.68 -25.37
N THR A 104 29.51 -27.85 -24.76
CA THR A 104 28.24 -27.43 -25.38
C THR A 104 28.31 -25.94 -25.69
N VAL A 105 27.84 -25.55 -26.88
CA VAL A 105 27.77 -24.16 -27.35
C VAL A 105 26.33 -23.73 -27.65
N PHE A 106 25.43 -24.66 -27.96
CA PHE A 106 24.03 -24.36 -28.23
C PHE A 106 23.15 -25.56 -27.87
N LYS A 107 21.93 -25.29 -27.38
CA LYS A 107 20.91 -26.30 -27.12
C LYS A 107 19.54 -25.76 -27.55
N GLY A 108 18.80 -26.56 -28.31
CA GLY A 108 17.54 -26.13 -28.91
C GLY A 108 16.67 -27.29 -29.36
N GLU A 109 15.54 -26.98 -29.99
CA GLU A 109 14.65 -27.98 -30.58
C GLU A 109 14.43 -27.70 -32.06
N ILE A 110 14.36 -28.76 -32.84
CA ILE A 110 14.06 -28.67 -34.27
C ILE A 110 12.67 -28.06 -34.46
N SER A 111 12.60 -27.01 -35.27
CA SER A 111 11.39 -26.31 -35.69
C SER A 111 11.15 -26.44 -37.20
N ASP A 112 9.95 -26.06 -37.62
CA ASP A 112 9.51 -26.04 -39.02
C ASP A 112 10.17 -24.86 -39.76
N PRO A 113 10.62 -25.02 -41.03
CA PRO A 113 10.54 -26.22 -41.87
C PRO A 113 11.73 -27.18 -41.81
N VAL A 114 11.44 -28.48 -41.88
CA VAL A 114 12.42 -29.54 -42.19
C VAL A 114 12.42 -29.79 -43.71
N ASP A 115 13.25 -29.05 -44.45
CA ASP A 115 13.38 -29.20 -45.90
C ASP A 115 14.29 -30.39 -46.27
N ARG A 116 13.91 -31.10 -47.32
CA ARG A 116 14.61 -32.27 -47.86
C ARG A 116 14.81 -32.07 -49.36
N SER A 117 15.88 -31.39 -49.71
CA SER A 117 16.19 -31.02 -51.09
C SER A 117 17.67 -31.23 -51.40
N GLY A 118 17.99 -31.58 -52.66
CA GLY A 118 19.38 -31.68 -53.13
C GLY A 118 20.28 -32.67 -52.39
N GLY A 119 19.72 -33.74 -51.79
CA GLY A 119 20.48 -34.71 -51.00
C GLY A 119 20.89 -34.19 -49.61
N ARG A 120 20.22 -33.15 -49.12
CA ARG A 120 20.43 -32.54 -47.81
C ARG A 120 19.12 -32.48 -47.04
N ILE A 121 19.25 -32.48 -45.72
CA ILE A 121 18.16 -32.16 -44.80
C ILE A 121 18.54 -30.84 -44.15
N ARG A 122 17.67 -29.83 -44.27
CA ARG A 122 17.84 -28.52 -43.63
C ARG A 122 16.71 -28.32 -42.64
N PHE A 123 17.04 -27.82 -41.46
CA PHE A 123 16.05 -27.44 -40.47
C PHE A 123 16.56 -26.31 -39.59
N ASP A 124 15.63 -25.57 -39.03
CA ASP A 124 15.92 -24.53 -38.07
C ASP A 124 15.78 -25.10 -36.65
N VAL A 125 16.60 -24.61 -35.74
CA VAL A 125 16.61 -25.02 -34.35
C VAL A 125 16.35 -23.80 -33.48
N ILE A 126 15.23 -23.81 -32.77
CA ILE A 126 14.86 -22.76 -31.83
C ILE A 126 15.60 -23.03 -30.52
N SER A 127 16.32 -22.05 -30.00
CA SER A 127 17.01 -22.19 -28.71
C SER A 127 16.01 -22.45 -27.58
N HIS A 128 16.42 -23.30 -26.64
CA HIS A 128 15.66 -23.58 -25.42
C HIS A 128 15.39 -22.34 -24.58
N ALA A 129 16.16 -21.25 -24.72
CA ALA A 129 15.85 -19.98 -24.05
C ALA A 129 14.40 -19.53 -24.28
N ASN A 130 13.84 -19.77 -25.47
CA ASN A 130 12.48 -19.37 -25.83
C ASN A 130 11.41 -20.14 -25.04
N ARG A 131 11.68 -21.37 -24.60
CA ARG A 131 10.76 -22.16 -23.76
C ARG A 131 10.50 -21.49 -22.41
N HIS A 132 11.49 -20.80 -21.89
CA HIS A 132 11.45 -20.25 -20.54
C HIS A 132 10.82 -18.85 -20.47
N ASP A 133 10.52 -18.22 -21.61
CA ASP A 133 9.87 -16.90 -21.65
C ASP A 133 8.35 -16.98 -21.47
N ARG A 134 7.93 -17.57 -20.35
CA ARG A 134 6.52 -17.80 -20.05
C ARG A 134 5.91 -16.55 -19.42
N ARG A 135 4.60 -16.39 -19.62
CA ARG A 135 3.83 -15.26 -19.08
C ARG A 135 3.72 -15.35 -17.55
N ILE A 136 3.77 -14.19 -16.91
CA ILE A 136 3.61 -14.00 -15.46
C ILE A 136 2.46 -13.01 -15.24
N GLY A 137 1.66 -13.26 -14.21
CA GLY A 137 0.49 -12.47 -13.85
C GLY A 137 -0.79 -13.08 -14.41
N ALA A 138 -1.52 -13.76 -13.54
CA ALA A 138 -2.86 -14.27 -13.82
C ALA A 138 -3.89 -13.18 -13.51
N PRO A 139 -4.84 -12.90 -14.42
CA PRO A 139 -5.94 -11.99 -14.13
C PRO A 139 -6.90 -12.62 -13.13
N LEU A 140 -7.43 -11.80 -12.23
CA LEU A 140 -8.52 -12.19 -11.33
C LEU A 140 -9.81 -12.32 -12.14
N SER A 141 -10.46 -13.49 -12.08
CA SER A 141 -11.64 -13.80 -12.88
C SER A 141 -12.88 -14.05 -12.00
N GLU A 142 -14.06 -13.70 -12.50
CA GLU A 142 -15.33 -13.97 -11.81
C GLU A 142 -15.63 -15.48 -11.73
N ALA A 143 -15.09 -16.27 -12.67
CA ALA A 143 -15.26 -17.72 -12.66
C ALA A 143 -14.53 -18.37 -11.49
N ASP A 144 -13.34 -17.88 -11.15
CA ASP A 144 -12.54 -18.39 -10.03
C ASP A 144 -12.95 -17.73 -8.69
N TYR A 145 -13.40 -16.47 -8.75
CA TYR A 145 -13.79 -15.66 -7.59
C TYR A 145 -15.17 -15.01 -7.80
N PRO A 146 -16.28 -15.77 -7.65
CA PRO A 146 -17.62 -15.26 -7.86
C PRO A 146 -18.05 -14.19 -6.83
N GLY A 147 -17.41 -14.17 -5.66
CA GLY A 147 -17.63 -13.17 -4.61
C GLY A 147 -16.75 -11.92 -4.72
N ALA A 148 -15.94 -11.80 -5.77
CA ALA A 148 -15.03 -10.68 -5.93
C ALA A 148 -15.76 -9.37 -6.24
N ASP A 149 -15.16 -8.29 -5.77
CA ASP A 149 -15.56 -6.94 -6.11
C ASP A 149 -15.41 -6.73 -7.64
N PRO A 150 -16.40 -6.17 -8.37
CA PRO A 150 -16.32 -5.97 -9.81
C PRO A 150 -15.12 -5.11 -10.21
N ASP A 151 -14.72 -4.18 -9.35
CA ASP A 151 -13.63 -3.24 -9.62
C ASP A 151 -12.26 -3.93 -9.60
N VAL A 152 -12.16 -5.16 -9.07
CA VAL A 152 -10.93 -5.95 -9.11
C VAL A 152 -10.92 -7.05 -10.17
N LEU A 153 -12.07 -7.36 -10.76
CA LEU A 153 -12.14 -8.31 -11.87
C LEU A 153 -11.28 -7.81 -13.05
N GLY A 154 -10.45 -8.70 -13.60
CA GLY A 154 -9.51 -8.41 -14.68
C GLY A 154 -8.19 -7.76 -14.24
N LYS A 155 -8.07 -7.29 -12.98
CA LYS A 155 -6.77 -6.88 -12.43
C LYS A 155 -5.85 -8.10 -12.33
N ILE A 156 -4.55 -7.88 -12.54
CA ILE A 156 -3.55 -8.95 -12.34
C ILE A 156 -3.41 -9.20 -10.85
N MET A 157 -3.54 -10.46 -10.45
CA MET A 157 -3.28 -10.86 -9.08
C MET A 157 -1.78 -10.66 -8.80
N PRO A 158 -1.43 -9.92 -7.73
CA PRO A 158 -0.08 -9.43 -7.55
C PRO A 158 0.89 -10.53 -7.09
N GLU A 159 2.14 -10.41 -7.51
CA GLU A 159 3.26 -11.22 -7.02
C GLU A 159 4.31 -10.32 -6.38
N TYR A 160 4.91 -10.76 -5.27
CA TYR A 160 5.87 -9.99 -4.49
C TYR A 160 7.17 -10.78 -4.27
N TYR A 161 8.29 -10.12 -4.51
CA TYR A 161 9.63 -10.54 -4.05
C TYR A 161 10.16 -9.51 -3.07
N GLY A 162 10.92 -9.95 -2.08
CA GLY A 162 11.37 -9.10 -0.98
C GLY A 162 10.23 -8.54 -0.13
N SER A 163 10.57 -7.60 0.75
CA SER A 163 9.63 -6.95 1.67
C SER A 163 8.98 -5.72 1.03
N HIS A 164 7.66 -5.57 1.20
CA HIS A 164 6.87 -4.41 0.79
C HIS A 164 5.98 -3.95 1.92
N THR A 165 5.72 -2.64 1.97
CA THR A 165 4.83 -2.03 2.96
C THR A 165 3.58 -1.48 2.31
N ASP A 166 2.46 -1.49 3.03
CA ASP A 166 1.17 -0.90 2.61
C ASP A 166 0.71 -1.35 1.22
N VAL A 167 0.90 -2.64 0.89
CA VAL A 167 0.45 -3.20 -0.39
C VAL A 167 -1.07 -3.34 -0.41
N PRO A 168 -1.75 -2.98 -1.53
CA PRO A 168 -3.19 -3.10 -1.62
C PRO A 168 -3.62 -4.56 -1.73
N CYS A 169 -4.62 -4.95 -0.95
CA CYS A 169 -5.22 -6.28 -0.96
C CYS A 169 -6.50 -6.28 -1.82
N LEU A 170 -6.67 -7.28 -2.69
CA LEU A 170 -7.80 -7.37 -3.61
C LEU A 170 -8.99 -8.08 -2.93
N PRO A 171 -10.16 -7.45 -2.77
CA PRO A 171 -11.37 -8.11 -2.26
C PRO A 171 -11.86 -9.24 -3.19
N ILE A 172 -11.54 -10.49 -2.84
CA ILE A 172 -11.93 -11.69 -3.61
C ILE A 172 -13.22 -12.32 -3.11
N ASP A 173 -13.61 -12.02 -1.87
CA ASP A 173 -14.92 -12.37 -1.32
C ASP A 173 -15.34 -11.35 -0.26
N ALA A 174 -15.61 -10.10 -0.69
CA ALA A 174 -15.93 -9.00 0.24
C ALA A 174 -17.43 -8.78 0.49
N GLY A 175 -18.29 -9.56 -0.16
CA GLY A 175 -19.75 -9.42 -0.08
C GLY A 175 -20.31 -8.30 -0.96
N ALA A 176 -21.64 -8.27 -1.06
CA ALA A 176 -22.35 -7.26 -1.84
C ALA A 176 -22.35 -5.89 -1.14
N LEU A 177 -22.29 -4.82 -1.95
CA LEU A 177 -22.40 -3.44 -1.51
C LEU A 177 -23.31 -2.68 -2.47
N ASP A 178 -24.21 -1.87 -1.92
CA ASP A 178 -25.02 -0.93 -2.67
C ASP A 178 -25.36 0.30 -1.80
N THR A 179 -26.32 1.12 -2.20
CA THR A 179 -26.81 2.28 -1.48
C THR A 179 -28.34 2.33 -1.48
N LEU A 180 -28.92 2.89 -0.42
CA LEU A 180 -30.37 3.09 -0.37
C LEU A 180 -30.84 4.01 -1.51
N ALA A 181 -31.85 3.57 -2.26
CA ALA A 181 -32.42 4.37 -3.35
C ALA A 181 -33.34 5.50 -2.84
N LEU A 182 -33.85 5.39 -1.60
CA LEU A 182 -34.76 6.32 -0.95
C LEU A 182 -34.44 6.43 0.55
N ASP A 183 -34.92 7.51 1.19
CA ASP A 183 -34.91 7.61 2.65
C ASP A 183 -35.79 6.52 3.27
N ILE A 184 -35.39 6.00 4.42
CA ILE A 184 -36.12 5.01 5.21
C ILE A 184 -36.24 5.47 6.66
N ASP A 185 -37.37 5.18 7.31
CA ASP A 185 -37.55 5.37 8.75
C ASP A 185 -37.07 4.15 9.55
N ASP A 186 -37.29 4.12 10.87
CA ASP A 186 -36.88 3.04 11.78
C ASP A 186 -37.85 1.83 11.83
N ILE A 187 -38.95 1.87 11.07
CA ILE A 187 -39.99 0.82 11.08
C ILE A 187 -40.24 0.15 9.73
N VAL A 188 -39.65 0.63 8.62
CA VAL A 188 -39.86 0.00 7.30
C VAL A 188 -39.48 -1.48 7.27
N ASP A 189 -40.29 -2.28 6.58
CA ASP A 189 -40.09 -3.73 6.34
C ASP A 189 -39.57 -4.06 4.93
N THR A 190 -39.39 -3.03 4.10
CA THR A 190 -38.94 -3.10 2.72
C THR A 190 -37.89 -2.04 2.48
N LEU A 191 -36.71 -2.45 2.01
CA LEU A 191 -35.52 -1.62 1.84
C LEU A 191 -35.22 -1.44 0.35
N PRO A 192 -35.44 -0.25 -0.22
CA PRO A 192 -35.14 0.02 -1.61
C PRO A 192 -33.63 0.25 -1.78
N LEU A 193 -32.96 -0.61 -2.54
CA LEU A 193 -31.59 -0.45 -2.99
C LEU A 193 -31.53 0.20 -4.37
N SER A 194 -30.37 0.75 -4.73
CA SER A 194 -30.13 1.25 -6.08
C SER A 194 -29.96 0.08 -7.05
N ASP A 195 -29.26 -0.97 -6.65
CA ASP A 195 -29.15 -2.26 -7.32
C ASP A 195 -29.05 -3.43 -6.30
N ALA A 196 -30.00 -4.36 -6.34
CA ALA A 196 -29.99 -5.52 -5.43
C ALA A 196 -29.38 -6.79 -6.07
N VAL A 197 -28.92 -6.73 -7.33
CA VAL A 197 -28.55 -7.93 -8.14
C VAL A 197 -27.50 -8.81 -7.47
N ARG A 198 -26.56 -8.22 -6.70
CA ARG A 198 -25.46 -8.96 -6.08
C ARG A 198 -25.77 -9.44 -4.66
N PHE A 199 -26.86 -8.99 -4.05
CA PHE A 199 -27.26 -9.46 -2.72
C PHE A 199 -27.85 -10.87 -2.80
N PRO A 200 -27.58 -11.74 -1.82
CA PRO A 200 -28.21 -13.06 -1.76
C PRO A 200 -29.73 -12.91 -1.58
N SER A 201 -30.52 -13.90 -1.99
CA SER A 201 -31.98 -13.83 -1.93
C SER A 201 -32.55 -13.66 -0.53
N SER A 202 -31.79 -14.00 0.51
CA SER A 202 -32.03 -13.64 1.91
C SER A 202 -30.68 -13.47 2.62
N GLY A 203 -30.65 -12.71 3.70
CA GLY A 203 -29.39 -12.43 4.39
C GLY A 203 -29.51 -11.39 5.48
N THR A 204 -28.36 -10.88 5.91
CA THR A 204 -28.27 -9.73 6.81
C THR A 204 -27.44 -8.67 6.11
N ILE A 205 -27.90 -7.42 6.18
CA ILE A 205 -27.16 -6.25 5.70
C ILE A 205 -26.80 -5.35 6.88
N GLN A 206 -25.85 -4.45 6.67
CA GLN A 206 -25.49 -3.39 7.61
C GLN A 206 -25.61 -2.02 6.94
N ILE A 207 -26.23 -1.08 7.66
CA ILE A 207 -26.34 0.34 7.30
C ILE A 207 -25.93 1.15 8.53
N GLY A 208 -24.80 1.87 8.46
CA GLY A 208 -24.21 2.50 9.64
C GLY A 208 -23.93 1.46 10.74
N TYR A 209 -24.54 1.65 11.91
CA TYR A 209 -24.46 0.71 13.05
C TYR A 209 -25.63 -0.28 13.12
N GLU A 210 -26.58 -0.21 12.21
CA GLU A 210 -27.74 -1.09 12.21
C GLU A 210 -27.51 -2.31 11.32
N GLN A 211 -27.79 -3.50 11.85
CA GLN A 211 -27.92 -4.72 11.06
C GLN A 211 -29.39 -5.05 10.82
N ILE A 212 -29.72 -5.45 9.61
CA ILE A 212 -31.10 -5.72 9.18
C ILE A 212 -31.13 -7.07 8.47
N THR A 213 -31.92 -8.02 8.99
CA THR A 213 -32.13 -9.31 8.33
C THR A 213 -33.28 -9.20 7.33
N TYR A 214 -33.14 -9.73 6.11
CA TYR A 214 -34.19 -9.71 5.09
C TYR A 214 -34.44 -11.12 4.53
N ALA A 215 -35.67 -11.38 4.09
CA ALA A 215 -36.14 -12.72 3.73
C ALA A 215 -36.26 -12.95 2.21
N GLY A 216 -36.26 -11.89 1.40
CA GLY A 216 -36.47 -11.97 -0.04
C GLY A 216 -35.94 -10.74 -0.77
N ILE A 217 -35.73 -10.84 -2.08
CA ILE A 217 -35.50 -9.71 -2.99
C ILE A 217 -36.61 -9.66 -4.03
N ALA A 218 -37.20 -8.48 -4.22
CA ALA A 218 -38.16 -8.19 -5.29
C ALA A 218 -37.74 -6.92 -6.02
N ASP A 219 -37.38 -7.06 -7.30
CA ASP A 219 -36.68 -6.02 -8.07
C ASP A 219 -35.42 -5.56 -7.31
N ASN A 220 -35.30 -4.26 -7.02
CA ASN A 220 -34.22 -3.71 -6.20
C ASN A 220 -34.62 -3.52 -4.72
N ASN A 221 -35.65 -4.22 -4.24
CA ASN A 221 -36.10 -4.10 -2.85
C ASN A 221 -35.77 -5.35 -2.06
N LEU A 222 -35.06 -5.19 -0.94
CA LEU A 222 -35.01 -6.23 0.08
C LEU A 222 -36.35 -6.24 0.82
N THR A 223 -36.93 -7.41 1.01
CA THR A 223 -38.29 -7.59 1.54
C THR A 223 -38.28 -8.47 2.78
N GLY A 224 -39.28 -8.29 3.64
CA GLY A 224 -39.37 -9.01 4.92
C GLY A 224 -38.24 -8.62 5.86
N CYS A 225 -37.90 -7.33 5.89
CA CYS A 225 -36.81 -6.78 6.66
C CYS A 225 -37.17 -6.74 8.16
N THR A 226 -36.28 -7.29 8.98
CA THR A 226 -36.31 -7.22 10.44
C THR A 226 -35.22 -6.27 10.89
N ARG A 227 -35.63 -5.06 11.31
CA ARG A 227 -34.78 -3.95 11.75
C ARG A 227 -34.15 -4.21 13.12
N GLY A 228 -33.00 -3.58 13.40
CA GLY A 228 -32.29 -3.74 14.68
C GLY A 228 -31.89 -5.19 15.00
N ALA A 229 -31.53 -5.97 13.98
CA ALA A 229 -31.07 -7.34 14.15
C ALA A 229 -29.70 -7.39 14.86
N ASN A 230 -29.33 -8.57 15.39
CA ASN A 230 -28.02 -8.82 16.00
C ASN A 230 -27.61 -7.84 17.10
N SER A 231 -28.57 -7.42 17.93
CA SER A 231 -28.38 -6.47 19.04
C SER A 231 -28.01 -5.04 18.61
N THR A 232 -28.34 -4.68 17.37
CA THR A 232 -28.26 -3.29 16.90
C THR A 232 -29.57 -2.55 17.15
N THR A 233 -29.56 -1.22 17.03
CA THR A 233 -30.77 -0.39 17.21
C THR A 233 -31.28 0.06 15.86
N ALA A 234 -32.60 -0.06 15.63
CA ALA A 234 -33.23 0.44 14.41
C ALA A 234 -33.08 1.97 14.31
N ALA A 235 -32.66 2.48 13.16
CA ALA A 235 -32.46 3.91 12.93
C ALA A 235 -33.02 4.34 11.57
N ALA A 236 -33.44 5.61 11.44
CA ALA A 236 -33.73 6.16 10.14
C ALA A 236 -32.42 6.33 9.33
N HIS A 237 -32.46 6.04 8.03
CA HIS A 237 -31.32 6.19 7.13
C HIS A 237 -31.71 6.99 5.89
N GLN A 238 -30.78 7.80 5.40
CA GLN A 238 -31.02 8.65 4.24
C GLN A 238 -30.73 7.91 2.94
N LYS A 239 -31.36 8.35 1.86
CA LYS A 239 -31.02 7.97 0.49
C LYS A 239 -29.51 8.14 0.28
N GLY A 240 -28.91 7.14 -0.35
CA GLY A 240 -27.48 7.08 -0.58
C GLY A 240 -26.68 6.50 0.59
N ALA A 241 -27.31 6.16 1.72
CA ALA A 241 -26.64 5.43 2.79
C ALA A 241 -26.15 4.07 2.27
N GLN A 242 -24.91 3.71 2.60
CA GLN A 242 -24.29 2.47 2.16
C GLN A 242 -24.96 1.26 2.82
N VAL A 243 -25.20 0.24 2.02
CA VAL A 243 -25.77 -1.03 2.43
C VAL A 243 -24.77 -2.12 2.11
N GLY A 244 -24.20 -2.75 3.13
CA GLY A 244 -23.23 -3.83 2.96
C GLY A 244 -23.79 -5.18 3.40
N GLU A 245 -23.51 -6.25 2.65
CA GLU A 245 -23.81 -7.62 3.05
C GLU A 245 -22.98 -8.02 4.28
N VAL A 246 -23.67 -8.53 5.31
CA VAL A 246 -23.02 -9.14 6.47
C VAL A 246 -22.74 -10.61 6.17
N LYS A 247 -21.46 -10.98 6.13
CA LYS A 247 -20.95 -12.33 5.87
C LYS A 247 -20.25 -12.86 7.10
N THR A 248 -20.13 -14.19 7.16
CA THR A 248 -19.35 -14.87 8.19
C THR A 248 -17.84 -14.71 7.99
N GLN A 249 -17.40 -14.41 6.77
CA GLN A 249 -16.02 -14.13 6.45
C GLN A 249 -15.89 -13.21 5.24
N TYR A 250 -14.79 -12.46 5.19
CA TYR A 250 -14.40 -11.60 4.09
C TYR A 250 -12.95 -11.88 3.70
N ASP A 251 -12.72 -12.30 2.45
CA ASP A 251 -11.37 -12.66 1.98
C ASP A 251 -10.79 -11.58 1.07
N TYR A 252 -9.58 -11.15 1.41
CA TYR A 252 -8.76 -10.22 0.63
C TYR A 252 -7.49 -10.92 0.19
N LEU A 253 -7.29 -11.01 -1.12
CA LEU A 253 -6.07 -11.56 -1.72
C LEU A 253 -4.94 -10.55 -1.56
N VAL A 254 -3.88 -10.94 -0.85
CA VAL A 254 -2.66 -10.14 -0.76
C VAL A 254 -1.77 -10.46 -1.95
N ALA A 255 -1.53 -11.74 -2.22
CA ALA A 255 -0.63 -12.19 -3.28
C ALA A 255 -1.04 -13.53 -3.89
N ASN A 256 -0.74 -13.72 -5.18
CA ASN A 256 -0.96 -14.97 -5.92
C ASN A 256 0.17 -16.00 -5.73
N HIS A 257 0.76 -15.99 -4.55
CA HIS A 257 1.75 -16.95 -4.11
C HIS A 257 1.75 -17.01 -2.59
N PRO A 258 2.32 -18.06 -2.00
CA PRO A 258 2.61 -18.09 -0.57
C PRO A 258 3.55 -16.95 -0.17
N ALA A 259 3.23 -16.25 0.91
CA ALA A 259 4.05 -15.19 1.48
C ALA A 259 4.92 -15.73 2.61
N THR A 260 6.12 -15.18 2.78
CA THR A 260 6.98 -15.48 3.94
C THR A 260 6.35 -14.96 5.22
N ALA A 261 5.79 -13.74 5.18
CA ALA A 261 5.08 -13.14 6.31
C ALA A 261 4.08 -12.10 5.82
N LEU A 262 3.04 -11.87 6.63
CA LEU A 262 2.10 -10.76 6.50
C LEU A 262 2.07 -10.00 7.82
N SER A 263 1.90 -8.68 7.79
CA SER A 263 1.77 -7.86 9.00
C SER A 263 1.09 -6.54 8.72
N ASN A 264 0.86 -5.73 9.77
CA ASN A 264 0.37 -4.34 9.67
C ASN A 264 -0.87 -4.16 8.78
N VAL A 265 -1.89 -4.99 8.97
CA VAL A 265 -3.16 -4.88 8.24
C VAL A 265 -3.85 -3.56 8.59
N LYS A 266 -4.16 -2.77 7.56
CA LYS A 266 -4.84 -1.48 7.69
C LYS A 266 -6.07 -1.46 6.79
N VAL A 267 -7.13 -0.81 7.26
CA VAL A 267 -8.32 -0.47 6.49
C VAL A 267 -8.36 1.04 6.39
N ASN A 268 -8.27 1.60 5.18
CA ASN A 268 -8.20 3.05 4.96
C ASN A 268 -7.09 3.73 5.80
N GLY A 269 -5.96 3.06 5.94
CA GLY A 269 -4.81 3.55 6.72
C GLY A 269 -4.93 3.39 8.24
N VAL A 270 -6.05 2.88 8.75
CA VAL A 270 -6.25 2.56 10.17
C VAL A 270 -5.79 1.13 10.44
N LEU A 271 -4.75 0.99 11.26
CA LEU A 271 -4.24 -0.32 11.71
C LEU A 271 -5.36 -1.09 12.42
N GLN A 272 -5.52 -2.35 12.04
CA GLN A 272 -6.51 -3.26 12.60
C GLN A 272 -5.89 -4.06 13.76
N GLU A 273 -6.70 -4.36 14.76
CA GLU A 273 -6.30 -5.24 15.86
C GLU A 273 -6.26 -6.70 15.41
N GLY A 274 -5.26 -7.46 15.87
CA GLY A 274 -4.99 -8.83 15.40
C GLY A 274 -6.10 -9.85 15.68
N THR A 275 -7.14 -9.50 16.45
CA THR A 275 -8.31 -10.37 16.69
C THR A 275 -9.40 -10.24 15.63
N ASP A 276 -9.41 -9.17 14.84
CA ASP A 276 -10.47 -8.89 13.86
C ASP A 276 -10.24 -9.61 12.51
N PHE A 277 -9.04 -10.15 12.30
CA PHE A 277 -8.64 -10.84 11.08
C PHE A 277 -7.68 -12.00 11.34
N THR A 278 -7.55 -12.88 10.35
CA THR A 278 -6.55 -13.95 10.30
C THR A 278 -5.64 -13.71 9.11
N LEU A 279 -4.33 -13.82 9.36
CA LEU A 279 -3.30 -13.77 8.32
C LEU A 279 -3.05 -15.18 7.78
N LEU A 280 -3.32 -15.39 6.50
CA LEU A 280 -3.11 -16.66 5.82
C LEU A 280 -1.92 -16.48 4.88
N THR A 281 -0.73 -16.89 5.30
CA THR A 281 0.49 -16.81 4.46
C THR A 281 0.48 -17.82 3.32
N ASP A 282 -0.24 -18.93 3.47
CA ASP A 282 -0.54 -19.91 2.42
C ASP A 282 -1.94 -20.51 2.60
N ASP A 283 -2.86 -20.12 1.72
CA ASP A 283 -4.18 -20.73 1.55
C ASP A 283 -4.33 -21.18 0.09
N ASN A 284 -3.99 -22.45 -0.17
CA ASN A 284 -3.97 -23.08 -1.49
C ASN A 284 -3.04 -22.38 -2.49
N GLY A 285 -1.83 -22.02 -2.06
CA GLY A 285 -0.83 -21.37 -2.91
C GLY A 285 -0.99 -19.85 -3.00
N GLN A 286 -1.77 -19.23 -2.12
CA GLN A 286 -2.04 -17.79 -2.12
C GLN A 286 -1.95 -17.18 -0.72
N ALA A 287 -1.49 -15.94 -0.63
CA ALA A 287 -1.50 -15.19 0.62
C ALA A 287 -2.77 -14.34 0.72
N LYS A 288 -3.49 -14.42 1.85
CA LYS A 288 -4.78 -13.77 2.07
C LYS A 288 -4.89 -13.17 3.47
N ILE A 289 -5.78 -12.20 3.60
CA ILE A 289 -6.29 -11.72 4.88
C ILE A 289 -7.76 -12.10 4.94
N ARG A 290 -8.17 -12.80 6.00
CA ARG A 290 -9.56 -13.17 6.25
C ARG A 290 -10.09 -12.41 7.45
N PHE A 291 -11.11 -11.60 7.26
CA PHE A 291 -11.85 -11.00 8.37
C PHE A 291 -13.02 -11.91 8.76
N THR A 292 -13.24 -12.13 10.04
CA THR A 292 -14.42 -12.87 10.57
C THR A 292 -15.54 -11.94 11.03
N THR A 293 -15.25 -10.66 11.11
CA THR A 293 -16.20 -9.57 11.33
C THR A 293 -16.01 -8.54 10.24
N LEU A 294 -16.95 -7.61 10.07
CA LEU A 294 -16.75 -6.51 9.14
C LEU A 294 -15.49 -5.71 9.51
N PRO A 295 -14.64 -5.34 8.53
CA PRO A 295 -13.47 -4.51 8.78
C PRO A 295 -13.91 -3.18 9.41
N LYS A 296 -13.28 -2.79 10.52
CA LYS A 296 -13.68 -1.60 11.30
C LYS A 296 -12.84 -0.39 10.89
N LEU A 297 -13.48 0.78 10.84
CA LEU A 297 -12.79 2.06 10.58
C LEU A 297 -12.50 2.86 11.85
N GLU A 298 -12.99 2.39 12.99
CA GLU A 298 -12.81 3.11 14.24
C GLU A 298 -11.40 2.86 14.78
N ARG A 299 -10.67 3.96 14.98
CA ARG A 299 -9.45 3.95 15.79
C ARG A 299 -9.90 3.69 17.23
N SER A 300 -9.72 2.48 17.75
CA SER A 300 -9.89 2.21 19.17
C SER A 300 -8.84 3.01 19.94
N VAL A 301 -9.23 4.19 20.43
CA VAL A 301 -8.54 4.78 21.58
C VAL A 301 -9.28 4.25 22.78
N ASP A 302 -8.74 3.21 23.42
CA ASP A 302 -9.12 2.88 24.79
C ASP A 302 -8.70 4.07 25.65
N ILE A 303 -9.61 5.04 25.82
CA ILE A 303 -9.49 6.00 26.90
C ILE A 303 -9.86 5.21 28.15
N GLU A 304 -8.87 4.58 28.78
CA GLU A 304 -8.99 4.22 30.19
C GLU A 304 -9.15 5.54 30.95
N ILE A 305 -10.40 5.93 31.18
CA ILE A 305 -10.70 6.80 32.30
C ILE A 305 -10.45 5.92 33.52
N SER A 306 -9.21 5.98 34.02
CA SER A 306 -8.87 5.50 35.36
C SER A 306 -9.64 6.37 36.34
N ASP A 307 -10.91 6.03 36.54
CA ASP A 307 -11.68 6.52 37.67
C ASP A 307 -11.05 5.95 38.93
N ASP A 308 -10.11 6.74 39.46
CA ASP A 308 -9.95 6.96 40.88
C ASP A 308 -9.56 8.44 41.03
N ILE A 309 -10.50 9.34 40.73
CA ILE A 309 -10.44 10.68 41.33
C ILE A 309 -10.72 10.47 42.81
N GLU A 310 -9.65 10.35 43.60
CA GLU A 310 -9.72 10.20 45.04
C GLU A 310 -10.42 11.44 45.65
N PHE A 311 -11.71 11.30 45.98
CA PHE A 311 -12.45 12.30 46.72
C PHE A 311 -12.03 12.24 48.19
N SER A 312 -10.99 13.00 48.56
CA SER A 312 -10.73 13.25 49.98
C SER A 312 -11.81 14.18 50.53
N ALA A 313 -12.88 13.58 51.04
CA ALA A 313 -13.90 14.32 51.79
C ALA A 313 -13.29 14.79 53.11
N SER A 314 -12.78 16.03 53.12
CA SER A 314 -12.58 16.77 54.37
C SER A 314 -13.95 16.96 55.02
N GLN A 315 -14.19 16.20 56.10
CA GLN A 315 -15.39 16.27 56.94
C GLN A 315 -15.60 17.70 57.46
N GLY A 316 -16.52 18.42 56.83
CA GLY A 316 -17.10 19.68 57.29
C GLY A 316 -18.50 19.82 56.68
N PRO A 317 -19.51 20.31 57.42
CA PRO A 317 -20.86 20.39 56.90
C PRO A 317 -20.88 21.40 55.76
N HIS A 318 -21.47 21.01 54.62
CA HIS A 318 -21.62 21.78 53.38
C HIS A 318 -20.43 21.70 52.40
N ALA A 319 -20.21 20.52 51.81
CA ALA A 319 -19.52 20.39 50.53
C ALA A 319 -20.51 19.89 49.48
N HIS A 320 -21.25 20.82 48.87
CA HIS A 320 -21.86 20.54 47.57
C HIS A 320 -20.74 20.63 46.54
N ALA A 321 -20.46 19.53 45.85
CA ALA A 321 -19.55 19.54 44.71
C ALA A 321 -20.12 20.50 43.66
N LEU A 322 -19.53 21.69 43.55
CA LEU A 322 -19.81 22.61 42.47
C LEU A 322 -19.17 22.00 41.22
N PHE A 323 -19.96 21.24 40.46
CA PHE A 323 -19.71 21.14 39.03
C PHE A 323 -19.68 22.57 38.52
N ASN A 324 -18.54 23.01 37.99
CA ASN A 324 -18.43 24.30 37.33
C ASN A 324 -19.16 24.20 35.99
N ALA A 325 -20.49 24.08 36.04
CA ALA A 325 -21.36 24.40 34.94
C ALA A 325 -21.07 25.86 34.60
N THR A 326 -20.67 26.11 33.35
CA THR A 326 -20.39 27.44 32.84
C THR A 326 -21.50 28.39 33.30
N SER A 327 -21.21 29.23 34.29
CA SER A 327 -22.20 30.12 34.87
C SER A 327 -22.51 31.22 33.86
N ASN A 328 -23.63 31.06 33.16
CA ASN A 328 -24.12 32.09 32.27
C ASN A 328 -24.65 33.25 33.12
N THR A 329 -23.79 34.24 33.32
CA THR A 329 -24.15 35.49 34.00
C THR A 329 -25.05 36.30 33.07
N THR A 330 -26.29 36.54 33.48
CA THR A 330 -27.22 37.40 32.73
C THR A 330 -27.47 38.67 33.52
N GLN A 331 -27.29 39.82 32.87
CA GLN A 331 -27.45 41.14 33.47
C GLN A 331 -28.87 41.67 33.21
N TYR A 332 -29.61 42.00 34.27
CA TYR A 332 -30.91 42.69 34.17
C TYR A 332 -30.78 44.15 34.59
N THR A 333 -31.40 45.06 33.83
CA THR A 333 -31.45 46.51 34.11
C THR A 333 -32.91 46.96 34.27
N THR A 334 -33.17 47.91 35.18
CA THR A 334 -34.52 48.46 35.41
C THR A 334 -34.46 49.99 35.59
N GLU A 335 -35.59 50.67 35.34
CA GLU A 335 -35.73 52.12 35.55
C GLU A 335 -36.20 52.42 36.98
N VAL A 336 -35.64 53.46 37.60
CA VAL A 336 -35.96 53.88 38.98
C VAL A 336 -37.30 54.61 39.01
N ASN A 337 -38.27 54.10 39.78
CA ASN A 337 -39.58 54.73 39.92
C ASN A 337 -39.73 55.52 41.24
N HIS A 338 -40.28 56.73 41.07
CA HIS A 338 -40.83 57.74 41.98
C HIS A 338 -40.78 57.56 43.52
N VAL A 339 -40.53 58.69 44.19
CA VAL A 339 -40.41 58.91 45.65
C VAL A 339 -41.71 58.56 46.41
N ILE A 340 -41.62 57.72 47.45
CA ILE A 340 -42.67 57.58 48.46
C ILE A 340 -42.12 58.08 49.81
N ASP A 341 -42.85 59.01 50.45
CA ASP A 341 -42.55 59.52 51.79
C ASP A 341 -43.12 58.53 52.83
N ASP A 342 -42.28 57.96 53.71
CA ASP A 342 -42.72 56.93 54.68
C ASP A 342 -43.62 57.49 55.80
N GLY A 343 -43.72 58.82 55.89
CA GLY A 343 -44.65 59.51 56.78
C GLY A 343 -44.38 59.33 58.29
N GLN A 344 -43.26 58.73 58.68
CA GLN A 344 -42.94 58.44 60.09
C GLN A 344 -41.56 58.95 60.52
N THR A 345 -40.59 59.15 59.61
CA THR A 345 -39.22 59.53 60.04
C THR A 345 -38.46 60.55 59.20
N GLY A 346 -39.05 61.13 58.15
CA GLY A 346 -38.35 62.09 57.26
C GLY A 346 -37.33 61.43 56.33
N ASN A 347 -37.40 60.10 56.19
CA ASN A 347 -36.58 59.31 55.28
C ASN A 347 -37.27 59.21 53.91
N TYR A 348 -36.54 59.54 52.83
CA TYR A 348 -36.99 59.26 51.47
C TYR A 348 -36.65 57.82 51.12
N LEU A 349 -37.65 57.10 50.61
CA LEU A 349 -37.54 55.71 50.18
C LEU A 349 -37.65 55.64 48.65
N TRP A 350 -36.65 55.03 48.01
CA TRP A 350 -36.73 54.62 46.60
C TRP A 350 -36.93 53.12 46.50
N GLN A 351 -37.96 52.73 45.76
CA GLN A 351 -38.18 51.34 45.36
C GLN A 351 -37.58 51.14 43.98
N ILE A 352 -36.76 50.09 43.85
CA ILE A 352 -36.26 49.63 42.57
C ILE A 352 -37.02 48.33 42.24
N PRO A 353 -38.03 48.39 41.35
CA PRO A 353 -38.80 47.20 41.01
C PRO A 353 -37.95 46.29 40.12
N TRP A 354 -37.73 45.06 40.57
CA TRP A 354 -37.09 44.01 39.78
C TRP A 354 -38.15 43.10 39.16
N PRO A 355 -37.90 42.54 37.95
CA PRO A 355 -38.76 41.48 37.41
C PRO A 355 -38.82 40.28 38.36
N ALA A 356 -39.96 39.59 38.42
CA ALA A 356 -40.10 38.35 39.18
C ALA A 356 -39.04 37.33 38.73
N MET A 357 -38.36 36.70 39.70
CA MET A 357 -37.23 35.83 39.38
C MET A 357 -37.68 34.53 38.70
N PRO A 358 -36.99 34.10 37.62
CA PRO A 358 -37.20 32.77 37.06
C PRO A 358 -36.82 31.68 38.08
N GLY A 359 -37.48 30.51 38.03
CA GLY A 359 -37.10 29.36 38.86
C GLY A 359 -35.71 28.82 38.50
N GLY A 360 -34.93 28.38 39.50
CA GLY A 360 -33.59 27.77 39.29
C GLY A 360 -32.38 28.66 39.59
N VAL A 361 -32.57 29.81 40.23
CA VAL A 361 -31.49 30.72 40.66
C VAL A 361 -30.75 30.15 41.88
N VAL A 362 -29.41 30.06 41.80
CA VAL A 362 -28.56 29.52 42.89
C VAL A 362 -27.76 30.60 43.61
N GLY A 363 -27.63 31.77 43.00
CA GLY A 363 -26.93 32.93 43.57
C GLY A 363 -27.09 34.16 42.70
N GLY A 364 -26.77 35.33 43.26
CA GLY A 364 -26.76 36.58 42.50
C GLY A 364 -26.28 37.77 43.34
N ASN A 365 -25.63 38.73 42.67
CA ASN A 365 -25.19 39.98 43.26
C ASN A 365 -25.95 41.14 42.63
N THR A 366 -26.44 42.06 43.47
CA THR A 366 -27.01 43.33 42.98
C THR A 366 -25.93 44.41 43.11
N THR A 367 -25.71 45.16 42.03
CA THR A 367 -24.79 46.30 42.01
C THR A 367 -25.56 47.58 41.78
N LEU A 368 -25.33 48.56 42.66
CA LEU A 368 -25.88 49.90 42.56
C LEU A 368 -24.74 50.91 42.50
N SER A 369 -24.77 51.76 41.46
CA SER A 369 -23.90 52.93 41.36
C SER A 369 -24.69 54.16 41.75
N ILE A 370 -24.35 54.74 42.89
CA ILE A 370 -25.09 55.84 43.50
C ILE A 370 -24.20 57.09 43.48
N SER A 371 -24.69 58.14 42.82
CA SER A 371 -24.04 59.44 42.79
C SER A 371 -24.93 60.50 43.46
N SER A 372 -24.32 61.46 44.14
CA SER A 372 -25.01 62.67 44.59
C SER A 372 -24.17 63.88 44.28
N ASP A 373 -24.82 65.03 44.15
CA ASP A 373 -24.17 66.33 43.94
C ASP A 373 -23.74 66.99 45.27
N ALA A 374 -24.00 66.33 46.41
CA ALA A 374 -23.73 66.84 47.73
C ALA A 374 -22.26 66.63 48.16
N SER A 375 -21.72 67.57 48.92
CA SER A 375 -20.31 67.55 49.34
C SER A 375 -20.03 66.69 50.59
N PHE A 376 -21.06 66.29 51.37
CA PHE A 376 -20.94 65.45 52.58
C PHE A 376 -22.24 64.65 52.86
N GLY A 377 -22.13 63.35 53.17
CA GLY A 377 -23.28 62.48 53.55
C GLY A 377 -22.95 60.98 53.51
N ALA A 378 -23.71 60.18 54.26
CA ALA A 378 -23.65 58.70 54.25
C ALA A 378 -25.01 58.12 53.88
N TRP A 379 -25.03 57.00 53.17
CA TRP A 379 -26.26 56.33 52.74
C TRP A 379 -26.30 54.87 53.19
N GLU A 380 -27.51 54.32 53.33
CA GLU A 380 -27.75 52.91 53.64
C GLU A 380 -28.74 52.29 52.66
N VAL A 381 -28.41 51.10 52.15
CA VAL A 381 -29.35 50.21 51.47
C VAL A 381 -29.99 49.33 52.52
N ARG A 382 -31.32 49.26 52.50
CA ARG A 382 -32.13 48.51 53.44
C ARG A 382 -32.98 47.46 52.73
N HIS A 383 -32.95 46.25 53.25
CA HIS A 383 -33.82 45.16 52.84
C HIS A 383 -35.08 45.18 53.71
N TYR A 384 -36.25 45.20 53.09
CA TYR A 384 -37.53 45.08 53.80
C TYR A 384 -37.77 43.63 54.17
N THR A 385 -37.84 43.34 55.47
CA THR A 385 -38.02 41.97 55.99
C THR A 385 -39.43 41.73 56.54
N GLY A 386 -40.31 42.73 56.49
CA GLY A 386 -41.69 42.67 56.95
C GLY A 386 -42.25 44.05 57.33
N PRO A 387 -43.56 44.16 57.66
CA PRO A 387 -44.22 45.43 57.94
C PRO A 387 -43.48 46.30 58.97
N GLY A 388 -42.87 47.38 58.49
CA GLY A 388 -42.10 48.33 59.31
C GLY A 388 -40.72 47.83 59.77
N GLN A 389 -40.24 46.69 59.27
CA GLN A 389 -38.93 46.13 59.60
C GLN A 389 -37.98 46.17 58.40
N TYR A 390 -36.81 46.77 58.62
CA TYR A 390 -35.78 46.97 57.61
C TYR A 390 -34.42 46.53 58.17
N GLN A 391 -33.64 45.75 57.42
CA GLN A 391 -32.26 45.40 57.74
C GLN A 391 -31.28 46.14 56.83
N VAL A 392 -30.21 46.72 57.40
CA VAL A 392 -29.15 47.37 56.61
C VAL A 392 -28.31 46.28 55.94
N VAL A 393 -28.20 46.36 54.61
CA VAL A 393 -27.51 45.36 53.78
C VAL A 393 -26.22 45.90 53.21
N ALA A 394 -26.14 47.22 53.02
CA ALA A 394 -24.94 47.91 52.61
C ALA A 394 -25.01 49.37 53.06
N SER A 395 -23.85 50.00 53.25
CA SER A 395 -23.71 51.41 53.61
C SER A 395 -22.46 51.97 52.95
N GLY A 396 -22.50 53.22 52.50
CA GLY A 396 -21.38 53.83 51.79
C GLY A 396 -21.27 55.34 51.95
N SER A 397 -20.16 55.87 51.44
CA SER A 397 -19.94 57.31 51.29
C SER A 397 -20.32 57.78 49.87
N ILE A 398 -20.30 59.08 49.61
CA ILE A 398 -20.70 59.67 48.32
C ILE A 398 -19.80 59.14 47.18
N SER A 399 -20.38 58.87 46.00
CA SER A 399 -19.70 58.42 44.78
C SER A 399 -19.08 57.02 44.87
N ASP A 400 -19.80 56.08 45.49
CA ASP A 400 -19.35 54.71 45.66
C ASP A 400 -20.23 53.74 44.85
N THR A 401 -19.59 52.77 44.19
CA THR A 401 -20.30 51.63 43.60
C THR A 401 -20.31 50.52 44.61
N VAL A 402 -21.49 50.02 44.96
CA VAL A 402 -21.61 49.01 46.00
C VAL A 402 -22.35 47.80 45.47
N THR A 403 -21.74 46.64 45.72
CA THR A 403 -22.23 45.33 45.36
C THR A 403 -22.57 44.57 46.64
N PHE A 404 -23.77 44.01 46.71
CA PHE A 404 -24.23 43.23 47.86
C PHE A 404 -24.99 41.97 47.41
N GLY A 405 -24.77 40.88 48.13
CA GLY A 405 -25.23 39.53 47.78
C GLY A 405 -26.61 39.18 48.31
N VAL A 406 -27.62 40.03 48.08
CA VAL A 406 -29.01 39.70 48.42
C VAL A 406 -29.85 39.50 47.17
N VAL A 407 -30.51 38.35 47.14
CA VAL A 407 -31.42 37.90 46.08
C VAL A 407 -32.84 37.99 46.65
N SER A 408 -33.46 39.17 46.62
CA SER A 408 -34.88 39.35 46.94
C SER A 408 -35.56 40.32 45.97
N ASP A 409 -36.89 40.26 45.92
CA ASP A 409 -37.71 40.92 44.91
C ASP A 409 -37.79 42.44 45.08
N ASP A 410 -37.53 42.97 46.28
CA ASP A 410 -37.66 44.40 46.60
C ASP A 410 -36.46 44.93 47.43
N ILE A 411 -35.76 45.94 46.90
CA ILE A 411 -34.68 46.67 47.58
C ILE A 411 -35.11 48.11 47.83
N TRP A 412 -34.87 48.61 49.05
CA TRP A 412 -35.21 49.96 49.48
C TRP A 412 -33.94 50.74 49.86
N ILE A 413 -33.81 51.99 49.42
CA ILE A 413 -32.67 52.85 49.81
C ILE A 413 -33.18 53.91 50.78
N ALA A 414 -32.52 54.06 51.94
CA ALA A 414 -32.85 55.06 52.94
C ALA A 414 -31.65 56.02 53.14
N ASN A 415 -31.89 57.32 52.97
CA ASN A 415 -30.92 58.36 53.29
C ASN A 415 -30.94 58.65 54.79
N LEU A 416 -29.78 58.67 55.46
CA LEU A 416 -29.66 58.88 56.90
C LEU A 416 -29.31 60.32 57.32
N SER A 417 -29.25 61.28 56.40
CA SER A 417 -28.94 62.67 56.75
C SER A 417 -29.90 63.69 56.15
N ASN A 418 -30.57 64.41 57.05
CA ASN A 418 -31.75 65.26 56.92
C ASN A 418 -31.70 66.47 55.95
N TYR A 419 -30.91 66.51 54.88
CA TYR A 419 -30.80 67.76 54.11
C TYR A 419 -30.69 67.76 52.59
N HIS A 420 -30.82 66.64 51.86
CA HIS A 420 -30.63 66.70 50.39
C HIS A 420 -31.65 65.87 49.61
N ARG A 421 -32.24 66.50 48.57
CA ARG A 421 -33.34 65.96 47.77
C ARG A 421 -32.90 65.20 46.51
N ASP A 422 -31.62 65.25 46.15
CA ASP A 422 -31.18 64.81 44.82
C ASP A 422 -30.04 63.77 44.94
N ILE A 423 -30.39 62.47 45.05
CA ILE A 423 -29.44 61.38 44.74
C ILE A 423 -29.82 60.86 43.35
N THR A 424 -28.81 60.63 42.52
CA THR A 424 -28.96 60.06 41.19
C THR A 424 -28.34 58.67 41.17
N ILE A 425 -29.18 57.66 40.94
CA ILE A 425 -28.72 56.31 40.64
C ILE A 425 -28.38 56.28 39.15
N THR A 426 -27.10 56.12 38.82
CA THR A 426 -26.64 56.13 37.43
C THR A 426 -26.75 54.77 36.78
N ASP A 427 -26.51 53.69 37.56
CA ASP A 427 -26.65 52.31 37.11
C ASP A 427 -27.22 51.44 38.23
N ALA A 428 -28.19 50.60 37.87
CA ALA A 428 -28.71 49.54 38.72
C ALA A 428 -28.83 48.27 37.88
N TYR A 429 -28.00 47.27 38.21
CA TYR A 429 -28.04 45.98 37.52
C TYR A 429 -27.85 44.82 38.49
N ARG A 430 -28.37 43.66 38.10
CA ARG A 430 -28.23 42.42 38.84
C ARG A 430 -27.58 41.36 37.97
N ASP A 431 -26.54 40.73 38.51
CA ASP A 431 -25.90 39.56 37.95
C ASP A 431 -26.51 38.33 38.63
N ILE A 432 -27.18 37.49 37.85
CA ILE A 432 -27.84 36.28 38.35
C ILE A 432 -27.10 35.05 37.82
N GLU A 433 -26.89 34.09 38.72
CA GLU A 433 -26.33 32.78 38.43
C GLU A 433 -27.43 31.73 38.48
N TYR A 434 -27.61 31.03 37.36
CA TYR A 434 -28.58 29.94 37.21
C TYR A 434 -27.86 28.60 37.26
N ASN A 435 -28.46 27.61 37.94
CA ASN A 435 -28.12 26.24 37.63
C ASN A 435 -28.86 25.91 36.34
N VAL A 436 -28.11 25.61 35.28
CA VAL A 436 -28.72 24.93 34.14
C VAL A 436 -29.02 23.53 34.64
N ASP A 437 -30.27 23.29 35.04
CA ASP A 437 -30.77 21.93 35.18
C ASP A 437 -30.61 21.30 33.78
N MET A 438 -29.62 20.42 33.63
CA MET A 438 -29.60 19.53 32.48
C MET A 438 -30.77 18.59 32.69
N ASP A 439 -31.88 18.90 32.04
CA ASP A 439 -33.01 18.00 31.95
C ASP A 439 -32.51 16.69 31.32
N ASP A 440 -32.32 15.67 32.17
CA ASP A 440 -31.89 14.30 31.84
C ASP A 440 -32.94 13.52 31.02
N THR A 441 -33.87 14.24 30.39
CA THR A 441 -34.91 13.67 29.51
C THR A 441 -34.71 14.02 28.04
N THR A 442 -33.63 14.72 27.68
CA THR A 442 -33.27 14.99 26.28
C THR A 442 -32.08 14.13 25.84
N PRO A 443 -32.21 13.26 24.82
CA PRO A 443 -31.14 12.35 24.44
C PRO A 443 -29.98 13.10 23.78
N GLY A 444 -28.78 12.91 24.34
CA GLY A 444 -27.49 13.01 23.66
C GLY A 444 -27.08 14.38 23.13
N ILE A 445 -26.15 15.04 23.83
CA ILE A 445 -25.23 15.97 23.18
C ILE A 445 -24.35 15.15 22.24
N THR A 446 -24.76 15.05 20.99
CA THR A 446 -23.90 14.59 19.89
C THR A 446 -22.91 15.71 19.61
N THR A 447 -21.63 15.51 19.93
CA THR A 447 -20.57 16.39 19.45
C THR A 447 -20.53 16.28 17.92
N ASN A 448 -21.14 17.24 17.23
CA ASN A 448 -20.98 17.45 15.79
C ASN A 448 -19.54 17.89 15.52
N LYS A 449 -18.63 16.92 15.48
CA LYS A 449 -17.34 17.07 14.80
C LYS A 449 -17.62 16.79 13.33
N THR A 450 -18.13 17.79 12.62
CA THR A 450 -18.11 17.82 11.15
C THR A 450 -16.66 17.94 10.70
N SER A 451 -15.98 16.78 10.71
CA SER A 451 -14.83 16.55 9.85
C SER A 451 -15.40 16.46 8.45
N GLY A 452 -15.38 17.58 7.72
CA GLY A 452 -15.74 17.60 6.31
C GLY A 452 -14.78 16.71 5.53
N VAL A 453 -15.17 15.45 5.35
CA VAL A 453 -14.64 14.61 4.29
C VAL A 453 -15.69 14.65 3.19
N SER A 454 -15.52 15.59 2.25
CA SER A 454 -16.18 15.50 0.96
C SER A 454 -15.52 14.36 0.18
N ALA A 455 -15.88 13.12 0.50
CA ALA A 455 -15.50 11.96 -0.29
C ALA A 455 -16.55 11.75 -1.39
N ASN A 456 -16.19 12.12 -2.61
CA ASN A 456 -16.91 11.90 -3.85
C ASN A 456 -16.55 10.54 -4.48
N SER A 457 -16.30 9.51 -3.67
CA SER A 457 -16.08 8.13 -4.14
C SER A 457 -16.56 7.15 -3.07
N ALA A 458 -17.50 6.29 -3.47
CA ALA A 458 -18.37 5.49 -2.62
C ALA A 458 -17.72 4.19 -2.10
N ALA A 459 -16.50 4.27 -1.59
CA ALA A 459 -15.76 3.12 -1.09
C ALA A 459 -15.62 3.11 0.45
N ASP A 460 -16.03 4.15 1.18
CA ASP A 460 -15.24 4.53 2.35
C ASP A 460 -15.73 4.12 3.75
N ILE A 461 -16.89 3.47 4.00
CA ILE A 461 -17.32 3.27 5.41
C ILE A 461 -17.54 1.86 5.99
N VAL A 462 -17.90 0.78 5.27
CA VAL A 462 -17.94 -0.55 5.96
C VAL A 462 -17.60 -1.75 5.09
N ILE A 463 -17.75 -1.66 3.77
CA ILE A 463 -17.30 -2.69 2.82
C ILE A 463 -16.78 -1.88 1.63
N GLY A 464 -15.49 -1.92 1.32
CA GLY A 464 -14.89 -1.19 0.19
C GLY A 464 -13.70 -0.28 0.52
N GLY A 465 -13.37 -0.06 1.80
CA GLY A 465 -12.16 0.69 2.16
C GLY A 465 -10.91 0.00 1.62
N LEU A 466 -9.90 0.77 1.22
CA LEU A 466 -8.65 0.20 0.74
C LEU A 466 -7.99 -0.59 1.88
N VAL A 467 -8.05 -1.92 1.79
CA VAL A 467 -7.31 -2.82 2.67
C VAL A 467 -5.87 -2.88 2.19
N THR A 468 -4.95 -2.66 3.12
CA THR A 468 -3.51 -2.73 2.88
C THR A 468 -2.83 -3.57 3.95
N CYS A 469 -1.68 -4.14 3.63
CA CYS A 469 -0.81 -4.79 4.62
C CYS A 469 0.66 -4.69 4.23
N ASP A 470 1.54 -5.02 5.15
CA ASP A 470 2.94 -5.28 4.86
C ASP A 470 3.10 -6.76 4.51
N ILE A 471 3.94 -7.06 3.53
CA ILE A 471 4.21 -8.42 3.04
C ILE A 471 5.71 -8.65 2.88
N ASP A 472 6.18 -9.78 3.40
CA ASP A 472 7.40 -10.42 2.94
C ASP A 472 7.01 -11.44 1.88
N GLY A 473 7.49 -11.24 0.65
CA GLY A 473 7.05 -11.93 -0.56
C GLY A 473 7.40 -13.43 -0.61
N HIS A 474 7.68 -13.93 -1.82
CA HIS A 474 7.99 -15.34 -2.08
C HIS A 474 8.98 -15.92 -1.05
N LEU A 475 8.58 -17.00 -0.37
CA LEU A 475 9.48 -17.82 0.41
C LEU A 475 10.13 -18.91 -0.46
N ASP A 476 11.35 -19.30 -0.10
CA ASP A 476 12.00 -20.47 -0.68
C ASP A 476 11.32 -21.76 -0.21
N ASP A 477 11.62 -22.86 -0.89
CA ASP A 477 11.12 -24.16 -0.49
C ASP A 477 11.79 -24.67 0.80
N ALA A 478 11.21 -25.73 1.38
CA ALA A 478 11.72 -26.36 2.60
C ALA A 478 13.14 -26.95 2.45
N SER A 479 13.68 -27.03 1.23
CA SER A 479 15.05 -27.48 0.96
C SER A 479 16.02 -26.32 0.76
N GLY A 480 15.54 -25.07 0.68
CA GLY A 480 16.35 -23.90 0.36
C GLY A 480 16.90 -23.95 -1.06
N THR A 481 16.16 -24.51 -2.02
CA THR A 481 16.72 -24.81 -3.34
C THR A 481 17.17 -23.54 -4.07
N ILE A 482 16.57 -22.38 -3.81
CA ILE A 482 16.93 -21.10 -4.43
C ILE A 482 18.01 -20.37 -3.64
N THR A 483 17.79 -20.19 -2.34
CA THR A 483 18.54 -19.30 -1.45
C THR A 483 19.64 -20.01 -0.67
N GLY A 484 19.63 -21.34 -0.66
CA GLY A 484 20.45 -22.18 0.20
C GLY A 484 19.93 -22.31 1.64
N THR A 485 18.84 -21.63 1.99
CA THR A 485 18.23 -21.66 3.32
C THR A 485 16.74 -21.98 3.19
N ALA A 486 16.26 -22.99 3.92
CA ALA A 486 14.86 -23.38 3.89
C ALA A 486 13.94 -22.22 4.33
N ASP A 487 12.81 -22.07 3.64
CA ASP A 487 11.74 -21.12 3.96
C ASP A 487 12.19 -19.64 4.07
N ALA A 488 13.35 -19.30 3.49
CA ALA A 488 13.89 -17.96 3.52
C ALA A 488 13.22 -17.04 2.50
N LEU A 489 13.11 -15.75 2.83
CA LEU A 489 12.61 -14.73 1.90
C LEU A 489 13.50 -14.64 0.65
N ILE A 490 12.89 -14.73 -0.54
CA ILE A 490 13.57 -14.55 -1.82
C ILE A 490 13.66 -13.05 -2.14
N GLU A 491 14.82 -12.47 -1.87
CA GLU A 491 15.04 -11.02 -2.01
C GLU A 491 16.36 -10.62 -2.66
N ARG A 492 17.31 -11.54 -2.85
CA ARG A 492 18.54 -11.24 -3.58
C ARG A 492 18.29 -11.25 -5.09
N PRO A 493 18.89 -10.34 -5.89
CA PRO A 493 18.66 -10.30 -7.34
C PRO A 493 18.89 -11.62 -8.07
N ASP A 494 19.92 -12.37 -7.69
CA ASP A 494 20.24 -13.69 -8.25
C ASP A 494 19.26 -14.78 -7.81
N HIS A 495 18.83 -14.76 -6.54
CA HIS A 495 17.79 -15.66 -6.04
C HIS A 495 16.47 -15.43 -6.76
N ILE A 496 16.06 -14.16 -6.93
CA ILE A 496 14.85 -13.78 -7.65
C ILE A 496 14.96 -14.23 -9.12
N ALA A 497 16.07 -13.95 -9.79
CA ALA A 497 16.30 -14.37 -11.18
C ALA A 497 16.19 -15.89 -11.35
N ARG A 498 16.82 -16.65 -10.45
CA ARG A 498 16.79 -18.11 -10.46
C ARG A 498 15.38 -18.66 -10.16
N HIS A 499 14.68 -18.07 -9.19
CA HIS A 499 13.30 -18.44 -8.87
C HIS A 499 12.37 -18.18 -10.05
N LEU A 500 12.45 -17.00 -10.70
CA LEU A 500 11.64 -16.67 -11.87
C LEU A 500 11.80 -17.70 -13.01
N LEU A 501 13.05 -18.11 -13.28
CA LEU A 501 13.38 -19.08 -14.31
C LEU A 501 12.85 -20.48 -13.98
N ARG A 502 12.96 -20.93 -12.72
CA ARG A 502 12.48 -22.26 -12.31
C ARG A 502 10.95 -22.30 -12.16
N HIS A 503 10.39 -21.36 -11.41
CA HIS A 503 8.97 -21.33 -11.05
C HIS A 503 8.08 -21.00 -12.26
N TYR A 504 8.29 -19.83 -12.90
CA TYR A 504 7.48 -19.45 -14.06
C TYR A 504 8.04 -19.98 -15.36
N GLY A 505 9.36 -19.88 -15.55
CA GLY A 505 10.05 -20.31 -16.78
C GLY A 505 10.19 -21.83 -16.93
N GLN A 506 9.89 -22.63 -15.89
CA GLN A 506 10.02 -24.09 -15.89
C GLN A 506 11.42 -24.58 -16.29
N ALA A 507 12.45 -23.79 -16.01
CA ALA A 507 13.84 -24.20 -16.21
C ALA A 507 14.20 -25.28 -15.19
N THR A 508 14.96 -26.28 -15.65
CA THR A 508 15.44 -27.36 -14.80
C THR A 508 16.61 -26.91 -13.91
N ASP A 509 16.92 -27.71 -12.89
CA ASP A 509 18.08 -27.44 -12.02
C ASP A 509 19.41 -27.46 -12.79
N ALA A 510 19.50 -28.30 -13.83
CA ALA A 510 20.67 -28.35 -14.70
C ALA A 510 20.82 -27.07 -15.56
N GLU A 511 19.69 -26.44 -15.92
CA GLU A 511 19.65 -25.18 -16.68
C GLU A 511 19.84 -23.96 -15.78
N THR A 512 19.61 -24.09 -14.46
CA THR A 512 19.66 -23.01 -13.45
C THR A 512 20.51 -23.39 -12.24
N ASP A 513 21.66 -24.00 -12.51
CA ASP A 513 22.63 -24.41 -11.50
C ASP A 513 23.06 -23.20 -10.65
N ALA A 514 23.05 -23.36 -9.32
CA ALA A 514 23.33 -22.27 -8.39
C ALA A 514 24.68 -21.58 -8.65
N SER A 515 25.70 -22.31 -9.13
CA SER A 515 27.02 -21.76 -9.44
C SER A 515 27.02 -20.72 -10.57
N ASP A 516 25.96 -20.64 -11.38
CA ASP A 516 25.79 -19.63 -12.41
C ASP A 516 25.09 -18.35 -11.91
N PHE A 517 24.76 -18.26 -10.61
CA PHE A 517 23.96 -17.17 -10.02
C PHE A 517 24.65 -16.44 -8.83
N ASP A 518 25.71 -17.00 -8.23
CA ASP A 518 26.19 -16.61 -6.89
C ASP A 518 27.15 -15.39 -6.82
N VAL A 519 26.67 -14.18 -7.14
CA VAL A 519 27.56 -12.97 -7.14
C VAL A 519 26.94 -11.72 -6.47
N PHE A 520 25.78 -11.82 -5.84
CA PHE A 520 25.04 -10.66 -5.30
C PHE A 520 24.95 -10.68 -3.76
N THR A 521 26.10 -10.82 -3.10
CA THR A 521 26.14 -10.84 -1.63
C THR A 521 25.79 -9.46 -1.06
N GLY A 522 24.75 -9.40 -0.22
CA GLY A 522 24.31 -8.19 0.48
C GLY A 522 23.38 -7.27 -0.31
N ASP A 523 23.18 -7.53 -1.61
CA ASP A 523 22.21 -6.78 -2.42
C ASP A 523 20.79 -7.32 -2.15
N ARG A 524 19.82 -6.43 -1.92
CA ARG A 524 18.40 -6.78 -1.75
C ARG A 524 17.57 -6.05 -2.81
N LEU A 525 16.53 -6.71 -3.30
CA LEU A 525 15.62 -6.19 -4.30
C LEU A 525 14.18 -6.57 -3.94
N ALA A 526 13.29 -5.59 -3.99
CA ALA A 526 11.86 -5.79 -3.79
C ALA A 526 11.15 -5.57 -5.13
N ILE A 527 10.36 -6.54 -5.58
CA ILE A 527 9.63 -6.47 -6.87
C ILE A 527 8.15 -6.73 -6.63
N ARG A 528 7.30 -5.88 -7.20
CA ARG A 528 5.85 -6.09 -7.30
C ARG A 528 5.46 -6.29 -8.75
N ILE A 529 4.86 -7.44 -9.07
CA ILE A 529 4.32 -7.73 -10.39
C ILE A 529 2.81 -7.56 -10.34
N ALA A 530 2.32 -6.40 -10.80
CA ALA A 530 0.88 -6.06 -10.85
C ALA A 530 0.36 -5.85 -12.28
N SER A 531 1.19 -6.18 -13.28
CA SER A 531 0.86 -6.11 -14.70
C SER A 531 1.38 -7.36 -15.40
N GLN A 532 0.69 -7.80 -16.44
CA GLN A 532 1.11 -8.98 -17.19
C GLN A 532 2.48 -8.73 -17.83
N THR A 533 3.40 -9.66 -17.61
CA THR A 533 4.76 -9.63 -18.17
C THR A 533 5.18 -11.05 -18.58
N SER A 534 6.43 -11.24 -18.96
CA SER A 534 7.04 -12.55 -19.13
C SER A 534 8.42 -12.61 -18.48
N VAL A 535 8.97 -13.82 -18.37
CA VAL A 535 10.22 -14.06 -17.65
C VAL A 535 11.40 -13.27 -18.22
N ARG A 536 11.62 -13.21 -19.54
CA ARG A 536 12.80 -12.54 -20.11
C ARG A 536 12.78 -11.01 -19.95
N PRO A 537 11.69 -10.29 -20.26
CA PRO A 537 11.59 -8.85 -19.99
C PRO A 537 11.82 -8.51 -18.53
N LEU A 538 11.26 -9.30 -17.61
CA LEU A 538 11.46 -9.10 -16.17
C LEU A 538 12.91 -9.37 -15.76
N LEU A 539 13.51 -10.46 -16.24
CA LEU A 539 14.92 -10.80 -15.98
C LEU A 539 15.87 -9.72 -16.51
N ARG A 540 15.57 -9.13 -17.67
CA ARG A 540 16.33 -8.00 -18.23
C ARG A 540 16.26 -6.80 -17.30
N GLU A 541 15.07 -6.48 -16.80
CA GLU A 541 14.89 -5.33 -15.93
C GLU A 541 15.59 -5.52 -14.58
N ILE A 542 15.53 -6.74 -14.02
CA ILE A 542 16.29 -7.11 -12.82
C ILE A 542 17.79 -6.96 -13.07
N ALA A 543 18.31 -7.51 -14.17
CA ALA A 543 19.73 -7.38 -14.53
C ALA A 543 20.13 -5.91 -14.67
N ARG A 544 19.29 -5.09 -15.30
CA ARG A 544 19.55 -3.67 -15.51
C ARG A 544 19.63 -2.91 -14.18
N GLN A 545 18.70 -3.16 -13.26
CA GLN A 545 18.64 -2.47 -11.96
C GLN A 545 19.70 -2.95 -10.98
N SER A 546 20.04 -4.24 -10.99
CA SER A 546 21.00 -4.81 -10.03
C SER A 546 22.46 -4.71 -10.47
N ARG A 547 22.76 -4.06 -11.61
CA ARG A 547 24.07 -4.17 -12.30
C ARG A 547 24.40 -5.63 -12.64
N GLY A 548 23.39 -6.45 -12.89
CA GLY A 548 23.55 -7.82 -13.34
C GLY A 548 23.78 -7.95 -14.85
N ILE A 549 24.29 -9.12 -15.22
CA ILE A 549 24.41 -9.61 -16.57
C ILE A 549 23.66 -10.93 -16.60
N ALA A 550 22.50 -10.91 -17.26
CA ALA A 550 21.72 -12.10 -17.54
C ALA A 550 22.03 -12.60 -18.95
N ASN A 551 22.37 -13.88 -19.08
CA ASN A 551 22.62 -14.49 -20.37
C ASN A 551 22.15 -15.94 -20.40
N TYR A 552 21.73 -16.39 -21.57
CA TYR A 552 21.55 -17.80 -21.88
C TYR A 552 22.67 -18.24 -22.81
N SER A 553 23.29 -19.37 -22.52
CA SER A 553 24.29 -19.95 -23.42
C SER A 553 24.44 -21.43 -23.16
N ALA A 554 24.61 -22.22 -24.23
CA ALA A 554 24.94 -23.64 -24.12
C ALA A 554 23.94 -24.46 -23.27
N GLY A 555 22.66 -24.08 -23.28
CA GLY A 555 21.64 -24.77 -22.52
C GLY A 555 21.56 -24.38 -21.04
N ARG A 556 22.21 -23.28 -20.61
CA ARG A 556 22.20 -22.83 -19.20
C ARG A 556 21.92 -21.33 -19.11
N TRP A 557 21.16 -20.95 -18.09
CA TRP A 557 20.99 -19.58 -17.66
C TRP A 557 22.11 -19.19 -16.72
N ARG A 558 22.53 -17.94 -16.82
CA ARG A 558 23.51 -17.33 -15.93
C ARG A 558 23.09 -15.92 -15.59
N PHE A 559 23.29 -15.57 -14.32
CA PHE A 559 23.01 -14.25 -13.79
C PHE A 559 24.17 -13.83 -12.88
N ILE A 560 25.07 -12.99 -13.39
CA ILE A 560 26.27 -12.59 -12.66
C ILE A 560 26.28 -11.08 -12.43
N ARG A 561 26.87 -10.65 -11.32
CA ARG A 561 27.11 -9.24 -11.04
C ARG A 561 28.15 -8.71 -12.02
N ARG A 562 27.90 -7.53 -12.60
CA ARG A 562 28.88 -6.83 -13.40
C ARG A 562 30.06 -6.47 -12.49
N PRO A 563 31.31 -6.79 -12.89
CA PRO A 563 32.48 -6.39 -12.12
C PRO A 563 32.48 -4.89 -11.85
N ASP A 564 33.00 -4.49 -10.70
CA ASP A 564 33.23 -3.08 -10.42
C ASP A 564 34.28 -2.50 -11.38
N PRO A 565 34.23 -1.19 -11.66
CA PRO A 565 35.12 -0.56 -12.66
C PRO A 565 36.62 -0.83 -12.42
N ASP A 566 37.01 -0.98 -11.16
CA ASP A 566 38.40 -1.20 -10.73
C ASP A 566 38.72 -2.69 -10.51
N ALA A 567 37.79 -3.59 -10.82
CA ALA A 567 38.04 -5.03 -10.71
C ALA A 567 39.13 -5.46 -11.70
N ALA A 568 40.01 -6.35 -11.24
CA ALA A 568 41.02 -6.94 -12.11
C ALA A 568 40.35 -7.58 -13.35
N PRO A 569 40.91 -7.39 -14.56
CA PRO A 569 40.31 -7.92 -15.77
C PRO A 569 40.26 -9.45 -15.70
N ALA A 570 39.05 -10.00 -15.87
CA ALA A 570 38.85 -11.45 -15.82
C ALA A 570 39.60 -12.18 -16.95
N ILE A 571 39.85 -11.50 -18.07
CA ILE A 571 40.60 -12.03 -19.22
C ILE A 571 41.50 -10.92 -19.76
N THR A 572 42.77 -11.24 -19.97
CA THR A 572 43.70 -10.41 -20.72
C THR A 572 43.84 -11.00 -22.12
N LEU A 573 43.42 -10.26 -23.15
CA LEU A 573 43.60 -10.65 -24.55
C LEU A 573 44.82 -9.93 -25.13
N ASN A 574 45.76 -10.71 -25.66
CA ASN A 574 46.88 -10.18 -26.42
C ASN A 574 46.49 -10.03 -27.89
N GLY A 575 47.21 -9.21 -28.65
CA GLY A 575 46.99 -9.06 -30.09
C GLY A 575 47.14 -10.37 -30.88
N SER A 576 47.90 -11.34 -30.34
CA SER A 576 48.02 -12.71 -30.87
C SER A 576 46.76 -13.55 -30.69
N ASP A 577 45.91 -13.19 -29.74
CA ASP A 577 44.73 -13.97 -29.36
C ASP A 577 43.51 -13.59 -30.24
N LEU A 578 43.67 -12.58 -31.09
CA LEU A 578 42.64 -12.06 -31.99
C LEU A 578 42.79 -12.65 -33.39
N VAL A 579 41.77 -13.38 -33.83
CA VAL A 579 41.74 -13.99 -35.17
C VAL A 579 41.04 -13.05 -36.15
N ARG A 580 41.58 -12.91 -37.36
CA ARG A 580 40.97 -12.10 -38.42
C ARG A 580 39.82 -12.86 -39.05
N ASN A 581 38.70 -12.17 -39.26
CA ASN A 581 37.52 -12.75 -39.91
C ASN A 581 37.77 -13.01 -41.40
N GLU A 582 38.61 -12.19 -42.04
CA GLU A 582 39.00 -12.30 -43.46
C GLU A 582 40.44 -11.79 -43.65
N GLU A 583 41.09 -12.21 -44.73
CA GLU A 583 42.43 -11.76 -45.08
C GLU A 583 42.45 -10.24 -45.34
N GLY A 584 43.19 -9.50 -44.52
CA GLY A 584 43.25 -8.03 -44.59
C GLY A 584 42.30 -7.30 -43.64
N ALA A 585 41.39 -7.99 -42.94
CA ALA A 585 40.54 -7.39 -41.92
C ALA A 585 41.35 -6.98 -40.67
N PRO A 586 40.99 -5.87 -39.99
CA PRO A 586 41.59 -5.50 -38.72
C PRO A 586 41.30 -6.57 -37.65
N THR A 587 42.27 -6.86 -36.79
CA THR A 587 42.15 -7.85 -35.69
C THR A 587 41.24 -7.39 -34.56
N ALA A 588 41.07 -6.07 -34.41
CA ALA A 588 40.09 -5.44 -33.54
C ALA A 588 39.53 -4.21 -34.25
N GLN A 589 38.21 -4.04 -34.20
CA GLN A 589 37.56 -2.82 -34.65
C GLN A 589 36.96 -2.13 -33.43
N GLU A 590 37.58 -1.02 -33.03
CA GLU A 590 36.99 -0.14 -32.03
C GLU A 590 35.95 0.75 -32.71
N GLY A 591 34.70 0.32 -32.62
CA GLY A 591 33.56 1.17 -32.95
C GLY A 591 33.33 2.16 -31.81
N ARG A 592 33.83 3.39 -31.91
CA ARG A 592 33.21 4.48 -31.17
C ARG A 592 31.84 4.70 -31.80
N ALA A 593 30.77 4.47 -31.04
CA ALA A 593 29.43 4.78 -31.51
C ALA A 593 29.43 6.21 -32.07
N GLY A 594 29.03 6.37 -33.35
CA GLY A 594 29.06 7.65 -34.06
C GLY A 594 28.13 8.72 -33.45
N VAL A 595 27.42 8.37 -32.39
CA VAL A 595 26.65 9.28 -31.56
C VAL A 595 27.42 9.47 -30.27
N ARG A 596 27.97 10.67 -30.10
CA ARG A 596 27.80 11.61 -28.97
C ARG A 596 27.17 11.14 -27.62
N SER A 597 27.22 9.87 -27.23
CA SER A 597 26.81 9.33 -25.92
C SER A 597 27.90 9.54 -24.87
N ILE A 598 28.45 10.74 -24.82
CA ILE A 598 29.15 11.21 -23.63
C ILE A 598 28.07 11.92 -22.82
N TYR A 599 27.50 11.20 -21.85
CA TYR A 599 26.48 11.72 -20.96
C TYR A 599 27.19 12.43 -19.82
N ASN A 600 27.05 13.75 -19.76
CA ASN A 600 27.78 14.59 -18.80
C ASN A 600 26.95 14.94 -17.56
N ARG A 601 25.69 14.54 -17.59
CA ARG A 601 24.71 14.70 -16.54
C ARG A 601 23.66 13.60 -16.66
N HIS A 602 23.45 12.84 -15.58
CA HIS A 602 22.31 11.96 -15.44
C HIS A 602 21.38 12.51 -14.36
N THR A 603 20.11 12.67 -14.74
CA THR A 603 19.05 13.04 -13.81
C THR A 603 18.16 11.82 -13.68
N TRP A 604 18.19 11.22 -12.49
CA TRP A 604 17.34 10.09 -12.14
C TRP A 604 16.05 10.63 -11.55
N ARG A 605 14.92 10.15 -12.05
CA ARG A 605 13.62 10.39 -11.44
C ARG A 605 13.03 9.04 -11.03
N ALA A 606 12.89 8.83 -9.72
CA ALA A 606 12.06 7.77 -9.19
C ALA A 606 10.60 8.25 -9.18
N GLY A 607 9.72 7.49 -9.82
CA GLY A 607 8.34 7.89 -10.03
C GLY A 607 7.42 7.47 -8.89
N LEU A 608 6.98 8.43 -8.07
CA LEU A 608 5.59 8.54 -7.57
C LEU A 608 5.34 9.93 -6.96
N GLN A 609 4.42 10.70 -7.56
CA GLN A 609 3.60 11.71 -6.89
C GLN A 609 2.17 11.14 -6.88
N ALA A 610 1.39 11.14 -5.81
CA ALA A 610 1.35 12.03 -4.68
C ALA A 610 0.96 11.29 -3.38
N GLY A 611 1.65 11.60 -2.28
CA GLY A 611 1.28 11.20 -0.92
C GLY A 611 2.24 10.21 -0.25
N GLY A 612 3.31 10.71 0.38
CA GLY A 612 4.25 9.94 1.22
C GLY A 612 5.54 9.54 0.50
N GLY A 613 6.71 9.92 1.05
CA GLY A 613 8.05 9.84 0.40
C GLY A 613 8.36 8.48 -0.22
N TRP A 614 9.07 8.37 -1.35
CA TRP A 614 10.41 8.87 -1.66
C TRP A 614 10.48 9.48 -3.07
N ALA A 615 10.59 10.81 -3.18
CA ALA A 615 10.97 11.48 -4.43
C ALA A 615 12.40 12.01 -4.30
N HIS A 616 13.40 11.13 -4.45
CA HIS A 616 14.79 11.57 -4.50
C HIS A 616 15.21 11.78 -5.95
N ASN A 617 15.41 13.05 -6.32
CA ASN A 617 16.15 13.40 -7.53
C ASN A 617 17.65 13.27 -7.21
N ALA A 618 18.28 12.18 -7.65
CA ALA A 618 19.74 12.07 -7.64
C ALA A 618 20.29 12.64 -8.96
N THR A 619 21.32 13.48 -8.86
CA THR A 619 22.02 14.06 -10.01
C THR A 619 23.50 13.76 -9.85
N GLN A 620 24.10 13.13 -10.86
CA GLN A 620 25.55 12.96 -10.94
C GLN A 620 26.08 13.82 -12.08
N ASP A 621 27.01 14.72 -11.75
CA ASP A 621 27.64 15.66 -12.67
C ASP A 621 29.13 15.31 -12.85
N ASP A 622 29.56 15.06 -14.10
CA ASP A 622 30.99 14.96 -14.43
C ASP A 622 31.48 16.31 -14.96
N THR A 623 32.06 17.11 -14.07
CA THR A 623 32.57 18.45 -14.39
C THR A 623 33.64 18.43 -15.49
N THR A 624 34.47 17.39 -15.53
CA THR A 624 35.55 17.27 -16.53
C THR A 624 34.98 17.01 -17.91
N SER A 625 33.92 16.21 -17.98
CA SER A 625 33.23 15.93 -19.25
C SER A 625 32.36 17.10 -19.70
N GLN A 626 31.70 17.82 -18.77
CA GLN A 626 30.95 19.05 -19.05
C GLN A 626 31.84 20.13 -19.66
N ASP A 627 33.02 20.37 -19.09
CA ASP A 627 33.99 21.36 -19.60
C ASP A 627 34.49 21.01 -21.00
N ARG A 628 34.66 19.71 -21.29
CA ARG A 628 35.22 19.26 -22.57
C ARG A 628 34.19 19.17 -23.70
N TYR A 629 32.93 18.88 -23.39
CA TYR A 629 31.92 18.54 -24.42
C TYR A 629 30.59 19.29 -24.31
N GLY A 630 30.44 20.18 -23.32
CA GLY A 630 29.21 20.92 -23.03
C GLY A 630 28.15 20.09 -22.30
N LEU A 631 27.13 20.75 -21.77
CA LEU A 631 26.02 20.08 -21.07
C LEU A 631 25.09 19.37 -22.07
N ARG A 632 24.80 18.09 -21.82
CA ARG A 632 23.77 17.33 -22.53
C ARG A 632 22.98 16.51 -21.52
N ASP A 633 21.68 16.78 -21.46
CA ASP A 633 20.79 16.18 -20.48
C ASP A 633 20.09 14.95 -21.07
N THR A 634 19.99 13.89 -20.29
CA THR A 634 19.10 12.76 -20.55
C THR A 634 18.44 12.39 -19.24
N THR A 635 17.11 12.31 -19.26
CA THR A 635 16.32 11.84 -18.12
C THR A 635 16.03 10.36 -18.33
N VAL A 636 16.37 9.55 -17.33
CA VAL A 636 16.01 8.13 -17.29
C VAL A 636 15.12 7.94 -16.07
N ASP A 637 13.89 7.51 -16.31
CA ASP A 637 12.97 7.19 -15.24
C ASP A 637 13.29 5.78 -14.73
N LEU A 638 13.69 5.70 -13.45
CA LEU A 638 13.96 4.43 -12.77
C LEU A 638 12.92 4.27 -11.66
N PRO A 639 11.88 3.45 -11.87
CA PRO A 639 10.76 3.41 -10.94
C PRO A 639 11.08 2.91 -9.52
N PHE A 640 12.28 2.37 -9.26
CA PHE A 640 12.55 1.58 -8.05
C PHE A 640 13.93 1.79 -7.40
N VAL A 641 14.63 2.91 -7.60
CA VAL A 641 15.91 3.15 -6.90
C VAL A 641 15.67 3.73 -5.50
N PRO A 642 16.04 3.04 -4.41
CA PRO A 642 15.74 3.44 -3.03
C PRO A 642 16.48 4.69 -2.53
N ASP A 643 17.73 4.91 -2.96
CA ASP A 643 18.56 5.99 -2.43
C ASP A 643 19.48 6.66 -3.48
N ALA A 644 20.04 7.83 -3.12
CA ALA A 644 20.88 8.64 -3.99
C ALA A 644 22.34 8.15 -4.13
N ALA A 645 22.74 7.11 -3.38
CA ALA A 645 24.06 6.47 -3.50
C ALA A 645 24.01 5.21 -4.39
N GLN A 646 22.82 4.63 -4.55
CA GLN A 646 22.48 3.52 -5.43
C GLN A 646 22.10 3.99 -6.85
N ALA A 647 21.65 5.24 -6.98
CA ALA A 647 21.46 5.97 -8.25
C ALA A 647 22.78 6.64 -8.71
#